data_AF-A0A8T0J362-F1
#
_entry.id   AF-A0A8T0J362-F1
#
_cell.length_a   1.000
_cell.length_b   1.000
_cell.length_c   1.000
_cell.angle_alpha   90.00
_cell.angle_beta   90.00
_cell.angle_gamma   90.00
#
_symmetry.space_group_name_H-M   'P 1'
#
loop_
_entity.id
_entity.type
_entity.pdbx_description
1 polymer ?
#
loop_
_entity_poly.entity_id
_entity_poly.type
_entity_poly.pdbx_seq_one_letter_code
_entity_poly.pdbx_strand_id
1 'polypeptide(L)'
;MDKQLHELAFSIQQKEELIEELARNESEAKHLTAQYESRMLELEAEVHRHHLLLMKRKEEEVESLKKELEAIDKNAVRGVEEKKKLREQYEEKVKKITTQLVSLKKQRWEQESQRLERQKAKSDIKVQQLQHEITRMRAQQDFLKNKIKETTEKYEDDHDMHEKNMALLKRESENQLKHVRELEIENLRQRQAAKRKSDERAATNKKLKELGILEADPLKVSNRERSDHSQRGGPKRGNAALPALAESPYVVNVDRMEALLDQEIDKLLKMKEAKNSKDKQEAKKEEILLEKDDCLNERSKLELKHARAVHDIAKELEQRKARIEELEKEAQEKLAKLEEAKCAGKLALANELNEEVTVLHEACEHEKETYLNLEDCQTSQKILTEAEELGDLDERIEGLDAQAEYVTLSIAEHEREILEGNSTKEEMAAQLEAIPPHDAKVMLGKYLEKHIGVIDKQRQDAKSLANLEVQLKEKQQALNEVERSCRLKELEFDRRLTELQTEHAKNVQYLLKQVETVSNNPVLERPVNLITKTLADFQLQDNCEARTSKDDSNEKILPDVSQKIVELDKDNIYYKQTNRNLKRKLREMINALESEKQSTESKVQAERQVWESERAAWEARENSFLSKHEQLERDHQALKEELENTKSLMHKAGLGIRLPVRNVRELTEGDVDQRCSQPYPSSRGEP
;
A
#
# COMPACT_ATOMS: atom_id res chain seq x y z
N MET A 1 -112.67 78.11 36.16
CA MET A 1 -111.67 78.98 36.81
C MET A 1 -110.95 78.21 37.92
N ASP A 2 -111.47 78.10 39.14
CA ASP A 2 -110.72 77.48 40.26
C ASP A 2 -110.35 75.99 40.07
N LYS A 3 -111.27 75.17 39.57
CA LYS A 3 -110.97 73.75 39.26
C LYS A 3 -109.87 73.59 38.21
N GLN A 4 -109.88 74.45 37.18
CA GLN A 4 -108.88 74.45 36.11
C GLN A 4 -107.51 74.95 36.63
N LEU A 5 -107.50 75.92 37.54
CA LEU A 5 -106.28 76.37 38.22
C LEU A 5 -105.66 75.27 39.09
N HIS A 6 -106.49 74.50 39.79
CA HIS A 6 -106.01 73.39 40.62
C HIS A 6 -105.45 72.22 39.80
N GLU A 7 -106.12 71.86 38.69
CA GLU A 7 -105.62 70.86 37.74
C GLU A 7 -104.32 71.31 37.05
N LEU A 8 -104.21 72.60 36.68
CA LEU A 8 -102.97 73.18 36.17
C LEU A 8 -101.85 73.16 37.22
N ALA A 9 -102.13 73.54 38.46
CA ALA A 9 -101.13 73.53 39.53
C ALA A 9 -100.63 72.11 39.82
N PHE A 10 -101.52 71.12 39.86
CA PHE A 10 -101.15 69.72 40.02
C PHE A 10 -100.33 69.18 38.83
N SER A 11 -100.69 69.55 37.60
CA SER A 11 -99.92 69.17 36.41
C SER A 11 -98.56 69.85 36.35
N ILE A 12 -98.44 71.10 36.83
CA ILE A 12 -97.16 71.79 36.97
C ILE A 12 -96.29 71.07 37.99
N GLN A 13 -96.82 70.76 39.17
CA GLN A 13 -96.07 70.03 40.21
C GLN A 13 -95.56 68.66 39.71
N GLN A 14 -96.40 67.88 39.03
CA GLN A 14 -95.96 66.60 38.45
C GLN A 14 -94.85 66.76 37.39
N LYS A 15 -94.91 67.84 36.58
CA LYS A 15 -93.87 68.14 35.60
C LYS A 15 -92.59 68.64 36.27
N GLU A 16 -92.69 69.40 37.35
CA GLU A 16 -91.55 69.83 38.16
C GLU A 16 -90.85 68.62 38.82
N GLU A 17 -91.61 67.69 39.40
CA GLU A 17 -91.08 66.43 39.95
C GLU A 17 -90.39 65.58 38.87
N LEU A 18 -90.98 65.46 37.68
CA LEU A 18 -90.37 64.74 36.56
C LEU A 18 -89.08 65.42 36.08
N ILE A 19 -89.03 66.76 36.05
CA ILE A 19 -87.81 67.51 35.71
C ILE A 19 -86.71 67.25 36.73
N GLU A 20 -87.04 67.21 38.03
CA GLU A 20 -86.07 66.88 39.08
C GLU A 20 -85.54 65.44 38.97
N GLU A 21 -86.40 64.47 38.68
CA GLU A 21 -85.98 63.07 38.47
C GLU A 21 -85.11 62.92 37.23
N LEU A 22 -85.47 63.56 36.12
CA LEU A 22 -84.64 63.58 34.92
C LEU A 22 -83.30 64.25 35.16
N ALA A 23 -83.25 65.35 35.93
CA ALA A 23 -82.01 66.00 36.32
C ALA A 23 -81.13 65.12 37.23
N ARG A 24 -81.73 64.39 38.19
CA ARG A 24 -81.00 63.40 39.01
C ARG A 24 -80.45 62.28 38.15
N ASN A 25 -81.27 61.68 37.29
CA ASN A 25 -80.84 60.61 36.38
C ASN A 25 -79.74 61.09 35.44
N GLU A 26 -79.81 62.33 34.93
CA GLU A 26 -78.76 62.93 34.12
C GLU A 26 -77.46 63.12 34.93
N SER A 27 -77.56 63.54 36.20
CA SER A 27 -76.40 63.69 37.08
C SER A 27 -75.76 62.34 37.44
N GLU A 28 -76.55 61.30 37.67
CA GLU A 28 -76.10 59.94 37.95
C GLU A 28 -75.46 59.30 36.72
N ALA A 29 -76.05 59.47 35.53
CA ALA A 29 -75.46 59.02 34.28
C ALA A 29 -74.11 59.72 34.00
N LYS A 30 -74.01 61.04 34.25
CA LYS A 30 -72.74 61.77 34.17
C LYS A 30 -71.70 61.25 35.16
N HIS A 31 -72.09 60.99 36.41
CA HIS A 31 -71.18 60.43 37.41
C HIS A 31 -70.68 59.03 37.02
N LEU A 32 -71.57 58.14 36.57
CA LEU A 32 -71.21 56.80 36.08
C LEU A 32 -70.26 56.88 34.87
N THR A 33 -70.54 57.78 33.93
CA THR A 33 -69.70 57.97 32.74
C THR A 33 -68.30 58.43 33.14
N ALA A 34 -68.20 59.44 34.02
CA ALA A 34 -66.92 59.91 34.56
C ALA A 34 -66.17 58.80 35.33
N GLN A 35 -66.88 57.94 36.05
CA GLN A 35 -66.29 56.81 36.75
C GLN A 35 -65.72 55.75 35.79
N TYR A 36 -66.43 55.42 34.70
CA TYR A 36 -65.92 54.50 33.68
C TYR A 36 -64.76 55.09 32.88
N GLU A 37 -64.82 56.38 32.56
CA GLU A 37 -63.72 57.11 31.91
C GLU A 37 -62.46 57.09 32.79
N SER A 38 -62.60 57.38 34.09
CA SER A 38 -61.49 57.30 35.05
C SER A 38 -60.92 55.88 35.13
N ARG A 39 -61.77 54.86 35.15
CA ARG A 39 -61.32 53.46 35.23
C ARG A 39 -60.62 52.99 33.94
N MET A 40 -61.09 53.45 32.79
CA MET A 40 -60.47 53.16 31.49
C MET A 40 -59.06 53.78 31.42
N LEU A 41 -58.91 55.03 31.83
CA LEU A 41 -57.60 55.71 31.89
C LEU A 41 -56.62 55.01 32.84
N GLU A 42 -57.07 54.52 33.99
CA GLU A 42 -56.24 53.72 34.90
C GLU A 42 -55.73 52.42 34.24
N LEU A 43 -56.62 51.69 33.57
CA LEU A 43 -56.28 50.43 32.90
C LEU A 43 -55.31 50.66 31.74
N GLU A 44 -55.51 51.72 30.95
CA GLU A 44 -54.57 52.11 29.89
C GLU A 44 -53.18 52.45 30.46
N ALA A 45 -53.13 53.17 31.59
CA ALA A 45 -51.87 53.49 32.27
C ALA A 45 -51.18 52.23 32.86
N GLU A 46 -51.94 51.24 33.33
CA GLU A 46 -51.40 49.96 33.81
C GLU A 46 -50.80 49.12 32.66
N VAL A 47 -51.51 49.01 31.54
CA VAL A 47 -51.01 48.31 30.35
C VAL A 47 -49.73 48.97 29.83
N HIS A 48 -49.69 50.31 29.78
CA HIS A 48 -48.49 51.04 29.37
C HIS A 48 -47.31 50.80 30.33
N ARG A 49 -47.56 50.83 31.65
CA ARG A 49 -46.55 50.49 32.67
C ARG A 49 -46.00 49.07 32.50
N HIS A 50 -46.88 48.10 32.25
CA HIS A 50 -46.46 46.71 32.04
C HIS A 50 -45.65 46.55 30.76
N HIS A 51 -46.05 47.21 29.67
CA HIS A 51 -45.32 47.20 28.41
C HIS A 51 -43.90 47.78 28.56
N LEU A 52 -43.76 48.90 29.28
CA LEU A 52 -42.46 49.52 29.56
C LEU A 52 -41.54 48.62 30.39
N LEU A 53 -42.08 47.95 31.41
CA LEU A 53 -41.33 46.98 32.22
C LEU A 53 -40.86 45.80 31.39
N LEU A 54 -41.72 45.27 30.52
CA LEU A 54 -41.39 44.15 29.65
C LEU A 54 -40.30 44.54 28.62
N MET A 55 -40.36 45.76 28.09
CA MET A 55 -39.35 46.29 27.18
C MET A 55 -38.00 46.42 27.88
N LYS A 56 -37.95 47.02 29.08
CA LYS A 56 -36.73 47.11 29.88
C LYS A 56 -36.12 45.74 30.18
N ARG A 57 -36.94 44.77 30.57
CA ARG A 57 -36.46 43.40 30.83
C ARG A 57 -35.83 42.76 29.59
N LYS A 58 -36.43 42.95 28.42
CA LYS A 58 -35.87 42.47 27.15
C LYS A 58 -34.58 43.17 26.78
N GLU A 59 -34.47 44.48 27.05
CA GLU A 59 -33.24 45.23 26.82
C GLU A 59 -32.10 44.72 27.72
N GLU A 60 -32.37 44.47 29.00
CA GLU A 60 -31.42 43.89 29.95
C GLU A 60 -30.97 42.47 29.53
N GLU A 61 -31.90 41.63 29.09
CA GLU A 61 -31.60 40.29 28.57
C GLU A 61 -30.71 40.36 27.31
N VAL A 62 -31.02 41.25 26.36
CA VAL A 62 -30.19 41.47 25.17
C VAL A 62 -28.80 41.96 25.55
N GLU A 63 -28.70 42.83 26.55
CA GLU A 63 -27.41 43.35 27.01
C GLU A 63 -26.56 42.29 27.75
N SER A 64 -27.18 41.40 28.52
CA SER A 64 -26.51 40.22 29.10
C SER A 64 -25.99 39.29 28.00
N LEU A 65 -26.83 38.96 27.02
CA LEU A 65 -26.45 38.08 25.91
C LEU A 65 -25.32 38.67 25.07
N LYS A 66 -25.28 39.99 24.87
CA LYS A 66 -24.15 40.66 24.19
C LYS A 66 -22.85 40.50 24.96
N LYS A 67 -22.87 40.66 26.29
CA LYS A 67 -21.68 40.49 27.14
C LYS A 67 -21.19 39.04 27.13
N GLU A 68 -22.10 38.08 27.14
CA GLU A 68 -21.76 36.65 27.01
C GLU A 68 -21.13 36.34 25.65
N LEU A 69 -21.68 36.89 24.55
CA LEU A 69 -21.13 36.72 23.22
C LEU A 69 -19.71 37.30 23.11
N GLU A 70 -19.48 38.50 23.63
CA GLU A 70 -18.14 39.10 23.66
C GLU A 70 -17.13 38.28 24.48
N ALA A 71 -17.57 37.65 25.57
CA ALA A 71 -16.73 36.78 26.37
C ALA A 71 -16.36 35.50 25.60
N ILE A 72 -17.31 34.92 24.86
CA ILE A 72 -17.09 33.78 23.98
C ILE A 72 -16.10 34.14 22.86
N ASP A 73 -16.26 35.30 22.22
CA ASP A 73 -15.36 35.77 21.17
C ASP A 73 -13.93 35.98 21.69
N LYS A 74 -13.77 36.61 22.88
CA LYS A 74 -12.47 36.76 23.54
C LYS A 74 -11.84 35.40 23.87
N ASN A 75 -12.63 34.44 24.32
CA ASN A 75 -12.17 33.08 24.60
C ASN A 75 -11.74 32.35 23.31
N ALA A 76 -12.49 32.52 22.22
CA ALA A 76 -12.15 31.94 20.92
C ALA A 76 -10.82 32.50 20.38
N VAL A 77 -10.61 33.82 20.49
CA VAL A 77 -9.34 34.46 20.09
C VAL A 77 -8.17 33.94 20.91
N ARG A 78 -8.29 33.87 22.25
CA ARG A 78 -7.25 33.30 23.11
C ARG A 78 -6.94 31.85 22.76
N GLY A 79 -7.96 31.03 22.52
CA GLY A 79 -7.78 29.63 22.12
C GLY A 79 -7.06 29.48 20.77
N VAL A 80 -7.29 30.38 19.81
CA VAL A 80 -6.56 30.41 18.53
C VAL A 80 -5.10 30.82 18.74
N GLU A 81 -4.82 31.79 19.59
CA GLU A 81 -3.46 32.24 19.93
C GLU A 81 -2.65 31.17 20.68
N GLU A 82 -3.25 30.49 21.64
CA GLU A 82 -2.64 29.37 22.36
C GLU A 82 -2.33 28.20 21.42
N LYS A 83 -3.28 27.84 20.55
CA LYS A 83 -3.05 26.84 19.49
C LYS A 83 -1.94 27.26 18.53
N LYS A 84 -1.82 28.55 18.21
CA LYS A 84 -0.74 29.07 17.37
C LYS A 84 0.63 28.96 18.07
N LYS A 85 0.73 29.38 19.33
CA LYS A 85 1.96 29.25 20.14
C LYS A 85 2.39 27.79 20.28
N LEU A 86 1.44 26.90 20.52
CA LEU A 86 1.71 25.48 20.65
C LEU A 86 2.22 24.88 19.32
N ARG A 87 1.63 25.27 18.18
CA ARG A 87 2.13 24.89 16.84
C ARG A 87 3.56 25.38 16.61
N GLU A 88 3.87 26.63 16.94
CA GLU A 88 5.22 27.19 16.79
C GLU A 88 6.26 26.43 17.63
N GLN A 89 5.91 26.05 18.87
CA GLN A 89 6.78 25.24 19.73
C GLN A 89 7.02 23.84 19.17
N TYR A 90 5.98 23.17 18.64
CA TYR A 90 6.14 21.88 17.99
C TYR A 90 6.96 22.00 16.70
N GLU A 91 6.75 23.05 15.91
CA GLU A 91 7.54 23.30 14.70
C GLU A 91 9.02 23.52 15.02
N GLU A 92 9.34 24.25 16.09
CA GLU A 92 10.72 24.44 16.53
C GLU A 92 11.37 23.15 17.05
N LYS A 93 10.61 22.35 17.82
CA LYS A 93 11.06 21.01 18.27
C LYS A 93 11.32 20.09 17.07
N VAL A 94 10.44 20.09 16.08
CA VAL A 94 10.62 19.33 14.84
C VAL A 94 11.88 19.82 14.14
N LYS A 95 12.05 21.13 13.89
CA LYS A 95 13.26 21.69 13.26
C LYS A 95 14.56 21.28 13.98
N LYS A 96 14.57 21.24 15.32
CA LYS A 96 15.73 20.76 16.10
C LYS A 96 16.01 19.28 15.86
N ILE A 97 14.97 18.44 15.88
CA ILE A 97 15.13 17.00 15.60
C ILE A 97 15.56 16.77 14.15
N THR A 98 15.00 17.50 13.18
CA THR A 98 15.37 17.38 11.77
C THR A 98 16.83 17.75 11.55
N THR A 99 17.32 18.84 12.16
CA THR A 99 18.74 19.23 12.06
C THR A 99 19.67 18.22 12.75
N GLN A 100 19.27 17.66 13.90
CA GLN A 100 20.00 16.57 14.55
C GLN A 100 20.04 15.29 13.71
N LEU A 101 18.93 14.91 13.06
CA LEU A 101 18.90 13.76 12.16
C LEU A 101 19.81 13.97 10.95
N VAL A 102 19.82 15.17 10.36
CA VAL A 102 20.70 15.49 9.24
C VAL A 102 22.16 15.44 9.66
N SER A 103 22.52 15.96 10.85
CA SER A 103 23.90 15.89 11.33
C SER A 103 24.35 14.45 11.63
N LEU A 104 23.50 13.64 12.24
CA LEU A 104 23.78 12.22 12.50
C LEU A 104 23.90 11.40 11.20
N LYS A 105 23.01 11.64 10.21
CA LYS A 105 23.11 11.01 8.89
C LYS A 105 24.40 11.40 8.18
N LYS A 106 24.78 12.67 8.22
CA LYS A 106 26.05 13.16 7.65
C LYS A 106 27.25 12.49 8.33
N GLN A 107 27.24 12.40 9.66
CA GLN A 107 28.30 11.76 10.43
C GLN A 107 28.42 10.26 10.11
N ARG A 108 27.30 9.52 10.01
CA ARG A 108 27.30 8.12 9.58
C ARG A 108 27.84 7.97 8.16
N TRP A 109 27.43 8.83 7.23
CA TRP A 109 27.91 8.81 5.86
C TRP A 109 29.41 9.06 5.78
N GLU A 110 29.95 10.02 6.54
CA GLU A 110 31.38 10.27 6.63
C GLU A 110 32.15 9.07 7.22
N GLN A 111 31.62 8.41 8.26
CA GLN A 111 32.23 7.20 8.82
C GLN A 111 32.24 6.03 7.82
N GLU A 112 31.13 5.79 7.13
CA GLU A 112 31.04 4.71 6.14
C GLU A 112 31.92 5.01 4.91
N SER A 113 31.96 6.27 4.46
CA SER A 113 32.87 6.71 3.40
C SER A 113 34.33 6.47 3.78
N GLN A 114 34.73 6.79 5.01
CA GLN A 114 36.09 6.50 5.49
C GLN A 114 36.37 4.99 5.60
N ARG A 115 35.39 4.18 5.98
CA ARG A 115 35.52 2.72 6.04
C ARG A 115 35.75 2.14 4.65
N LEU A 116 34.96 2.58 3.67
CA LEU A 116 35.09 2.19 2.26
C LEU A 116 36.43 2.64 1.68
N GLU A 117 36.88 3.87 1.96
CA GLU A 117 38.18 4.39 1.53
C GLU A 117 39.34 3.52 2.06
N ARG A 118 39.29 3.12 3.34
CA ARG A 118 40.28 2.21 3.94
C ARG A 118 40.26 0.83 3.30
N GLN A 119 39.07 0.30 3.00
CA GLN A 119 38.95 -1.01 2.36
C GLN A 119 39.46 -0.97 0.92
N LYS A 120 39.15 0.10 0.18
CA LYS A 120 39.67 0.36 -1.17
C LYS A 120 41.20 0.47 -1.17
N ALA A 121 41.78 1.22 -0.24
CA ALA A 121 43.23 1.31 -0.12
C ALA A 121 43.88 -0.07 0.15
N LYS A 122 43.27 -0.92 0.97
CA LYS A 122 43.74 -2.30 1.21
C LYS A 122 43.64 -3.17 -0.04
N SER A 123 42.53 -3.07 -0.80
CA SER A 123 42.40 -3.82 -2.06
C SER A 123 43.39 -3.34 -3.10
N ASP A 124 43.64 -2.03 -3.21
CA ASP A 124 44.60 -1.47 -4.17
C ASP A 124 46.02 -1.96 -3.89
N ILE A 125 46.43 -2.01 -2.62
CA ILE A 125 47.72 -2.61 -2.21
C ILE A 125 47.77 -4.09 -2.61
N LYS A 126 46.70 -4.85 -2.39
CA LYS A 126 46.67 -6.28 -2.75
C LYS A 126 46.73 -6.49 -4.26
N VAL A 127 46.02 -5.67 -5.03
CA VAL A 127 46.09 -5.67 -6.50
C VAL A 127 47.50 -5.36 -6.96
N GLN A 128 48.15 -4.33 -6.40
CA GLN A 128 49.54 -4.02 -6.71
C GLN A 128 50.46 -5.21 -6.41
N GLN A 129 50.32 -5.87 -5.25
CA GLN A 129 51.12 -7.06 -4.92
C GLN A 129 50.94 -8.18 -5.94
N LEU A 130 49.69 -8.50 -6.31
CA LEU A 130 49.39 -9.52 -7.30
C LEU A 130 49.91 -9.15 -8.70
N GLN A 131 49.85 -7.87 -9.08
CA GLN A 131 50.44 -7.39 -10.33
C GLN A 131 51.96 -7.57 -10.37
N HIS A 132 52.65 -7.27 -9.26
CA HIS A 132 54.09 -7.52 -9.14
C HIS A 132 54.41 -9.02 -9.26
N GLU A 133 53.62 -9.88 -8.63
CA GLU A 133 53.80 -11.33 -8.70
C GLU A 133 53.55 -11.88 -10.11
N ILE A 134 52.50 -11.44 -10.80
CA ILE A 134 52.23 -11.78 -12.20
C ILE A 134 53.39 -11.34 -13.09
N THR A 135 53.93 -10.13 -12.89
CA THR A 135 55.07 -9.64 -13.65
C THR A 135 56.30 -10.50 -13.44
N ARG A 136 56.59 -10.89 -12.18
CA ARG A 136 57.67 -11.84 -11.85
C ARG A 136 57.46 -13.20 -12.53
N MET A 137 56.25 -13.75 -12.47
CA MET A 137 55.93 -15.05 -13.08
C MET A 137 56.02 -14.99 -14.61
N ARG A 138 55.60 -13.90 -15.25
CA ARG A 138 55.76 -13.69 -16.70
C ARG A 138 57.24 -13.65 -17.08
N ALA A 139 58.06 -12.91 -16.33
CA ALA A 139 59.51 -12.89 -16.57
C ALA A 139 60.15 -14.27 -16.42
N GLN A 140 59.72 -15.06 -15.42
CA GLN A 140 60.16 -16.46 -15.26
C GLN A 140 59.70 -17.34 -16.43
N GLN A 141 58.46 -17.18 -16.88
CA GLN A 141 57.91 -17.92 -18.01
C GLN A 141 58.68 -17.61 -19.30
N ASP A 142 59.00 -16.34 -19.56
CA ASP A 142 59.76 -15.93 -20.74
C ASP A 142 61.21 -16.42 -20.69
N PHE A 143 61.84 -16.41 -19.51
CA PHE A 143 63.15 -17.02 -19.30
C PHE A 143 63.15 -18.52 -19.64
N LEU A 144 62.16 -19.27 -19.13
CA LEU A 144 62.04 -20.70 -19.42
C LEU A 144 61.74 -20.97 -20.90
N LYS A 145 60.86 -20.18 -21.53
CA LYS A 145 60.58 -20.28 -22.97
C LYS A 145 61.84 -20.06 -23.81
N ASN A 146 62.64 -19.03 -23.50
CA ASN A 146 63.89 -18.77 -24.21
C ASN A 146 64.90 -19.90 -24.00
N LYS A 147 65.02 -20.42 -22.78
CA LYS A 147 65.90 -21.56 -22.51
C LYS A 147 65.49 -22.82 -23.28
N ILE A 148 64.18 -23.09 -23.38
CA ILE A 148 63.67 -24.18 -24.22
C ILE A 148 64.06 -23.95 -25.69
N LYS A 149 63.79 -22.75 -26.22
CA LYS A 149 64.16 -22.37 -27.60
C LYS A 149 65.66 -22.53 -27.87
N GLU A 150 66.52 -22.04 -26.98
CA GLU A 150 67.98 -22.21 -27.11
C GLU A 150 68.40 -23.69 -27.08
N THR A 151 67.74 -24.52 -26.26
CA THR A 151 68.03 -25.96 -26.27
C THR A 151 67.55 -26.64 -27.55
N THR A 152 66.38 -26.26 -28.07
CA THR A 152 65.87 -26.83 -29.33
C THR A 152 66.74 -26.41 -30.52
N GLU A 153 67.13 -25.13 -30.60
CA GLU A 153 68.04 -24.63 -31.64
C GLU A 153 69.38 -25.35 -31.61
N LYS A 154 69.96 -25.60 -30.42
CA LYS A 154 71.19 -26.40 -30.29
C LYS A 154 71.02 -27.83 -30.79
N TYR A 155 69.90 -28.48 -30.48
CA TYR A 155 69.64 -29.83 -30.98
C TYR A 155 69.44 -29.86 -32.50
N GLU A 156 68.80 -28.84 -33.07
CA GLU A 156 68.65 -28.69 -34.53
C GLU A 156 70.02 -28.47 -35.19
N ASP A 157 70.86 -27.58 -34.65
CA ASP A 157 72.22 -27.33 -35.14
C ASP A 157 73.08 -28.61 -35.09
N ASP A 158 73.05 -29.33 -33.96
CA ASP A 158 73.75 -30.61 -33.79
C ASP A 158 73.24 -31.67 -34.78
N HIS A 159 71.92 -31.74 -34.98
CA HIS A 159 71.30 -32.66 -35.95
C HIS A 159 71.75 -32.36 -37.38
N ASP A 160 71.71 -31.08 -37.79
CA ASP A 160 72.17 -30.61 -39.10
C ASP A 160 73.66 -30.91 -39.31
N MET A 161 74.49 -30.74 -38.28
CA MET A 161 75.91 -31.09 -38.33
C MET A 161 76.12 -32.60 -38.47
N HIS A 162 75.36 -33.42 -37.74
CA HIS A 162 75.39 -34.87 -37.88
C HIS A 162 74.92 -35.32 -39.27
N GLU A 163 73.87 -34.71 -39.82
CA GLU A 163 73.37 -35.03 -41.16
C GLU A 163 74.39 -34.69 -42.24
N LYS A 164 75.03 -33.52 -42.16
CA LYS A 164 76.14 -33.12 -43.06
C LYS A 164 77.30 -34.11 -42.98
N ASN A 165 77.72 -34.48 -41.77
CA ASN A 165 78.78 -35.48 -41.56
C ASN A 165 78.39 -36.85 -42.13
N MET A 166 77.14 -37.28 -41.93
CA MET A 166 76.64 -38.53 -42.49
C MET A 166 76.59 -38.51 -44.01
N ALA A 167 76.20 -37.39 -44.61
CA ALA A 167 76.20 -37.23 -46.06
C ALA A 167 77.63 -37.27 -46.65
N LEU A 168 78.62 -36.70 -45.96
CA LEU A 168 80.03 -36.81 -46.34
C LEU A 168 80.53 -38.26 -46.27
N LEU A 169 80.28 -38.96 -45.17
CA LEU A 169 80.64 -40.38 -45.03
C LEU A 169 79.97 -41.26 -46.10
N LYS A 170 78.70 -41.00 -46.44
CA LYS A 170 78.01 -41.68 -47.54
C LYS A 170 78.70 -41.43 -48.89
N ARG A 171 79.07 -40.18 -49.20
CA ARG A 171 79.82 -39.85 -50.43
C ARG A 171 81.19 -40.53 -50.47
N GLU A 172 81.91 -40.54 -49.35
CA GLU A 172 83.20 -41.25 -49.25
C GLU A 172 83.03 -42.76 -49.46
N SER A 173 82.01 -43.37 -48.85
CA SER A 173 81.67 -44.79 -49.05
C SER A 173 81.29 -45.08 -50.52
N GLU A 174 80.49 -44.22 -51.16
CA GLU A 174 80.15 -44.36 -52.58
C GLU A 174 81.40 -44.26 -53.47
N ASN A 175 82.33 -43.35 -53.17
CA ASN A 175 83.58 -43.21 -53.88
C ASN A 175 84.48 -44.43 -53.68
N GLN A 176 84.57 -44.97 -52.46
CA GLN A 176 85.24 -46.23 -52.17
C GLN A 176 84.62 -47.39 -52.96
N LEU A 177 83.28 -47.48 -53.01
CA LEU A 177 82.58 -48.49 -53.80
C LEU A 177 82.85 -48.35 -55.30
N LYS A 178 82.89 -47.14 -55.84
CA LYS A 178 83.28 -46.89 -57.23
C LYS A 178 84.71 -47.35 -57.48
N HIS A 179 85.63 -47.02 -56.58
CA HIS A 179 87.03 -47.44 -56.69
C HIS A 179 87.17 -48.97 -56.63
N VAL A 180 86.43 -49.64 -55.75
CA VAL A 180 86.38 -51.11 -55.71
C VAL A 180 85.86 -51.68 -57.03
N ARG A 181 84.78 -51.12 -57.60
CA ARG A 181 84.25 -51.56 -58.91
C ARG A 181 85.27 -51.35 -60.04
N GLU A 182 85.98 -50.23 -60.05
CA GLU A 182 87.05 -49.97 -61.02
C GLU A 182 88.17 -51.00 -60.90
N LEU A 183 88.64 -51.26 -59.68
CA LEU A 183 89.63 -52.29 -59.40
C LEU A 183 89.13 -53.69 -59.77
N GLU A 184 87.85 -54.02 -59.54
CA GLU A 184 87.25 -55.28 -59.97
C GLU A 184 87.23 -55.42 -61.50
N ILE A 185 86.88 -54.36 -62.23
CA ILE A 185 86.92 -54.34 -63.70
C ILE A 185 88.36 -54.51 -64.18
N GLU A 186 89.32 -53.82 -63.57
CA GLU A 186 90.75 -53.94 -63.88
C GLU A 186 91.26 -55.36 -63.59
N ASN A 187 90.91 -55.94 -62.44
CA ASN A 187 91.28 -57.30 -62.05
C ASN A 187 90.66 -58.32 -63.01
N LEU A 188 89.40 -58.11 -63.42
CA LEU A 188 88.71 -58.95 -64.39
C LEU A 188 89.36 -58.83 -65.77
N ARG A 189 89.77 -57.63 -66.21
CA ARG A 189 90.57 -57.42 -67.42
C ARG A 189 91.91 -58.14 -67.33
N GLN A 190 92.62 -58.04 -66.20
CA GLN A 190 93.88 -58.73 -65.96
C GLN A 190 93.70 -60.25 -65.99
N ARG A 191 92.65 -60.79 -65.35
CA ARG A 191 92.30 -62.22 -65.41
C ARG A 191 91.96 -62.66 -66.82
N GLN A 192 91.21 -61.86 -67.58
CA GLN A 192 90.91 -62.15 -68.99
C GLN A 192 92.17 -62.09 -69.85
N ALA A 193 93.07 -61.14 -69.62
CA ALA A 193 94.36 -61.05 -70.31
C ALA A 193 95.27 -62.24 -69.97
N ALA A 194 95.32 -62.63 -68.69
CA ALA A 194 96.01 -63.84 -68.24
C ALA A 194 95.39 -65.10 -68.84
N LYS A 195 94.06 -65.18 -68.94
CA LYS A 195 93.34 -66.27 -69.60
C LYS A 195 93.63 -66.32 -71.08
N ARG A 196 93.62 -65.19 -71.81
CA ARG A 196 94.04 -65.13 -73.22
C ARG A 196 95.49 -65.57 -73.42
N LYS A 197 96.42 -65.11 -72.58
CA LYS A 197 97.82 -65.58 -72.59
C LYS A 197 97.94 -67.06 -72.24
N SER A 198 97.10 -67.58 -71.34
CA SER A 198 97.02 -69.00 -71.01
C SER A 198 96.42 -69.80 -72.16
N ASP A 199 95.41 -69.28 -72.86
CA ASP A 199 94.76 -69.90 -74.02
C ASP A 199 95.70 -69.85 -75.24
N GLU A 200 96.51 -68.81 -75.39
CA GLU A 200 97.61 -68.73 -76.36
C GLU A 200 98.70 -69.75 -76.03
N ARG A 201 99.11 -69.86 -74.76
CA ARG A 201 100.00 -70.93 -74.29
C ARG A 201 99.39 -72.32 -74.46
N ALA A 202 98.09 -72.47 -74.27
CA ALA A 202 97.34 -73.70 -74.50
C ALA A 202 97.15 -73.97 -75.99
N ALA A 203 97.11 -72.95 -76.86
CA ALA A 203 97.09 -73.06 -78.31
C ALA A 203 98.48 -73.43 -78.86
N THR A 204 99.57 -72.90 -78.28
CA THR A 204 100.93 -73.37 -78.54
C THR A 204 101.15 -74.77 -77.98
N ASN A 205 100.59 -75.11 -76.82
CA ASN A 205 100.58 -76.48 -76.29
C ASN A 205 99.66 -77.41 -77.07
N LYS A 206 98.58 -76.93 -77.71
CA LYS A 206 97.72 -77.71 -78.64
C LYS A 206 98.41 -77.95 -79.98
N LYS A 207 99.19 -76.98 -80.50
CA LYS A 207 100.11 -77.19 -81.63
C LYS A 207 101.29 -78.12 -81.27
N LEU A 208 101.63 -78.25 -79.99
CA LEU A 208 102.56 -79.27 -79.45
C LEU A 208 101.87 -80.59 -79.03
N LYS A 209 100.53 -80.65 -79.04
CA LYS A 209 99.69 -81.85 -78.78
C LYS A 209 99.05 -82.44 -80.05
N GLU A 210 99.46 -81.97 -81.23
CA GLU A 210 99.34 -82.69 -82.52
C GLU A 210 100.46 -83.75 -82.70
N LEU A 211 101.28 -83.95 -81.66
CA LEU A 211 102.11 -85.13 -81.43
C LEU A 211 101.63 -85.88 -80.17
N GLY A 212 100.73 -86.86 -80.35
CA GLY A 212 100.62 -88.09 -79.53
C GLY A 212 100.05 -88.07 -78.09
N ILE A 213 98.99 -88.87 -77.90
CA ILE A 213 98.67 -89.76 -76.75
C ILE A 213 97.73 -89.26 -75.61
N LEU A 214 96.50 -89.81 -75.67
CA LEU A 214 95.58 -90.44 -74.68
C LEU A 214 95.06 -89.71 -73.40
N GLU A 215 93.73 -89.79 -73.27
CA GLU A 215 92.89 -90.24 -72.11
C GLU A 215 93.12 -89.60 -70.72
N ALA A 216 92.14 -89.38 -69.83
CA ALA A 216 90.70 -89.62 -69.75
C ALA A 216 90.14 -88.73 -68.61
N ASP A 217 88.83 -88.56 -68.61
CA ASP A 217 87.85 -88.34 -67.51
C ASP A 217 88.26 -88.80 -66.08
N PRO A 218 87.45 -88.56 -65.02
CA PRO A 218 86.46 -87.52 -64.71
C PRO A 218 86.49 -87.10 -63.20
N LEU A 219 85.43 -86.42 -62.72
CA LEU A 219 84.94 -86.43 -61.31
C LEU A 219 85.82 -85.70 -60.26
N LYS A 220 85.33 -85.12 -59.15
CA LYS A 220 84.04 -84.93 -58.47
C LYS A 220 84.41 -84.34 -57.10
N VAL A 221 83.39 -83.88 -56.38
CA VAL A 221 83.37 -83.64 -54.93
C VAL A 221 84.31 -82.53 -54.42
N SER A 222 83.99 -81.80 -53.36
CA SER A 222 83.01 -81.99 -52.29
C SER A 222 83.01 -80.66 -51.56
N ASN A 223 81.85 -80.20 -51.10
CA ASN A 223 81.51 -80.11 -49.67
C ASN A 223 82.52 -79.33 -48.81
N ARG A 224 82.08 -78.49 -47.89
CA ARG A 224 81.00 -78.73 -46.93
C ARG A 224 80.94 -77.39 -46.18
N GLU A 225 79.76 -76.78 -46.09
CA GLU A 225 78.91 -76.84 -44.88
C GLU A 225 79.52 -76.00 -43.75
N ARG A 226 78.78 -75.24 -42.96
CA ARG A 226 77.41 -75.29 -42.43
C ARG A 226 77.39 -74.00 -41.57
N SER A 227 76.31 -73.39 -41.15
CA SER A 227 74.89 -73.70 -41.11
C SER A 227 74.27 -72.62 -40.24
N ASP A 228 73.03 -72.28 -40.56
CA ASP A 228 71.89 -72.23 -39.64
C ASP A 228 72.02 -71.50 -38.31
N HIS A 229 71.02 -70.78 -37.83
CA HIS A 229 69.57 -70.79 -37.99
C HIS A 229 69.17 -69.47 -37.30
N SER A 230 68.04 -68.82 -37.46
CA SER A 230 66.73 -69.18 -37.97
C SER A 230 65.91 -67.88 -37.95
N GLN A 231 64.96 -67.76 -38.89
CA GLN A 231 63.54 -67.41 -38.68
C GLN A 231 63.22 -66.19 -37.81
N ARG A 232 62.27 -65.32 -38.15
CA ARG A 232 60.91 -65.48 -38.68
C ARG A 232 60.46 -64.02 -38.87
N GLY A 233 59.64 -63.62 -39.82
CA GLY A 233 58.49 -64.28 -40.39
C GLY A 233 57.68 -63.18 -41.05
N GLY A 234 57.78 -63.16 -42.38
CA GLY A 234 56.78 -62.91 -43.41
C GLY A 234 55.60 -61.92 -43.27
N PRO A 235 55.00 -61.60 -44.43
CA PRO A 235 54.16 -60.43 -44.66
C PRO A 235 52.69 -60.85 -44.88
N LYS A 236 51.80 -59.88 -45.18
CA LYS A 236 50.98 -59.95 -46.41
C LYS A 236 50.08 -58.73 -46.61
N ARG A 237 50.04 -58.32 -47.88
CA ARG A 237 49.04 -57.47 -48.55
C ARG A 237 47.73 -58.23 -48.76
N GLY A 238 46.65 -57.49 -49.00
CA GLY A 238 45.46 -58.00 -49.69
C GLY A 238 44.36 -56.94 -49.82
N ASN A 239 44.04 -56.54 -51.06
CA ASN A 239 43.02 -55.57 -51.42
C ASN A 239 41.69 -56.23 -51.81
N ALA A 240 40.61 -55.47 -51.56
CA ALA A 240 39.34 -55.35 -52.29
C ALA A 240 38.35 -56.54 -52.35
N ALA A 241 37.12 -56.33 -51.88
CA ALA A 241 35.98 -55.82 -52.68
C ALA A 241 34.67 -55.76 -51.85
N LEU A 242 33.75 -54.89 -52.27
CA LEU A 242 32.40 -54.63 -51.75
C LEU A 242 31.46 -55.86 -51.76
N PRO A 243 30.37 -55.83 -50.96
CA PRO A 243 29.05 -55.69 -51.61
C PRO A 243 28.07 -54.71 -50.93
N ALA A 244 26.99 -54.51 -51.70
CA ALA A 244 25.82 -53.65 -51.60
C ALA A 244 25.05 -53.54 -50.26
N LEU A 245 24.53 -52.32 -50.05
CA LEU A 245 23.17 -51.94 -49.64
C LEU A 245 22.39 -52.97 -48.77
N ALA A 246 22.31 -52.67 -47.48
CA ALA A 246 21.22 -53.06 -46.60
C ALA A 246 20.80 -51.83 -45.77
N GLU A 247 19.53 -51.49 -45.89
CA GLU A 247 18.85 -50.39 -45.20
C GLU A 247 18.67 -50.69 -43.69
N SER A 248 18.83 -49.65 -42.84
CA SER A 248 18.14 -49.36 -41.55
C SER A 248 18.01 -50.48 -40.48
N PRO A 249 18.35 -50.25 -39.17
CA PRO A 249 17.78 -49.16 -38.38
C PRO A 249 18.73 -48.58 -37.32
N TYR A 250 19.33 -47.43 -37.62
CA TYR A 250 19.79 -46.49 -36.58
C TYR A 250 18.96 -45.22 -36.71
N VAL A 251 17.66 -45.35 -36.50
CA VAL A 251 16.86 -44.19 -36.12
C VAL A 251 17.15 -44.00 -34.63
N VAL A 252 18.13 -43.13 -34.31
CA VAL A 252 18.04 -42.43 -33.03
C VAL A 252 16.67 -41.79 -33.06
N ASN A 253 15.80 -42.21 -32.17
CA ASN A 253 14.41 -41.84 -32.20
C ASN A 253 14.36 -40.34 -31.94
N VAL A 254 14.29 -39.54 -33.02
CA VAL A 254 14.26 -38.07 -33.00
C VAL A 254 13.18 -37.59 -32.02
N ASP A 255 12.09 -38.36 -31.93
CA ASP A 255 10.98 -38.11 -31.03
C ASP A 255 11.32 -38.41 -29.55
N ARG A 256 12.21 -39.38 -29.27
CA ARG A 256 12.75 -39.61 -27.91
C ARG A 256 13.70 -38.50 -27.48
N MET A 257 14.50 -37.97 -28.41
CA MET A 257 15.38 -36.83 -28.14
C MET A 257 14.56 -35.54 -27.97
N GLU A 258 13.51 -35.36 -28.77
CA GLU A 258 12.52 -34.28 -28.62
C GLU A 258 11.84 -34.34 -27.26
N ALA A 259 11.42 -35.53 -26.80
CA ALA A 259 10.83 -35.69 -25.48
C ALA A 259 11.80 -35.35 -24.33
N LEU A 260 13.08 -35.68 -24.46
CA LEU A 260 14.09 -35.33 -23.47
C LEU A 260 14.35 -33.81 -23.44
N LEU A 261 14.49 -33.19 -24.61
CA LEU A 261 14.67 -31.75 -24.72
C LEU A 261 13.43 -30.97 -24.24
N ASP A 262 12.21 -31.44 -24.56
CA ASP A 262 10.97 -30.84 -24.06
C ASP A 262 10.85 -30.98 -22.53
N GLN A 263 11.16 -32.16 -21.96
CA GLN A 263 11.21 -32.36 -20.50
C GLN A 263 12.19 -31.42 -19.81
N GLU A 264 13.29 -31.11 -20.48
CA GLU A 264 14.35 -30.28 -19.95
C GLU A 264 14.08 -28.78 -20.12
N ILE A 265 13.40 -28.40 -21.20
CA ILE A 265 12.77 -27.09 -21.34
C ILE A 265 11.76 -26.87 -20.21
N ASP A 266 10.94 -27.88 -19.86
CA ASP A 266 10.02 -27.79 -18.73
C ASP A 266 10.75 -27.57 -17.39
N LYS A 267 11.90 -28.22 -17.18
CA LYS A 267 12.74 -27.96 -15.98
C LYS A 267 13.31 -26.54 -15.98
N LEU A 268 13.78 -26.04 -17.12
CA LEU A 268 14.27 -24.66 -17.24
C LEU A 268 13.14 -23.63 -17.05
N LEU A 269 11.92 -23.93 -17.50
CA LEU A 269 10.74 -23.12 -17.26
C LEU A 269 10.39 -23.10 -15.77
N LYS A 270 10.37 -24.25 -15.10
CA LYS A 270 10.19 -24.35 -13.63
C LYS A 270 11.26 -23.57 -12.86
N MET A 271 12.53 -23.67 -13.27
CA MET A 271 13.61 -22.88 -12.69
C MET A 271 13.39 -21.37 -12.87
N LYS A 272 12.90 -20.94 -14.05
CA LYS A 272 12.58 -19.54 -14.32
C LYS A 272 11.36 -19.06 -13.51
N GLU A 273 10.36 -19.92 -13.33
CA GLU A 273 9.19 -19.67 -12.49
C GLU A 273 9.58 -19.56 -11.00
N ALA A 274 10.44 -20.45 -10.52
CA ALA A 274 11.01 -20.40 -9.17
C ALA A 274 11.82 -19.10 -8.96
N LYS A 275 12.60 -18.69 -9.96
CA LYS A 275 13.31 -17.40 -9.93
C LYS A 275 12.35 -16.20 -9.88
N ASN A 276 11.34 -16.16 -10.74
CA ASN A 276 10.34 -15.09 -10.69
C ASN A 276 9.55 -15.09 -9.37
N SER A 277 9.30 -16.26 -8.80
CA SER A 277 8.61 -16.40 -7.51
C SER A 277 9.50 -15.92 -6.37
N LYS A 278 10.79 -16.25 -6.39
CA LYS A 278 11.80 -15.69 -5.49
C LYS A 278 11.83 -14.17 -5.56
N ASP A 279 11.94 -13.58 -6.75
CA ASP A 279 11.99 -12.12 -6.93
C ASP A 279 10.72 -11.45 -6.35
N LYS A 280 9.54 -12.08 -6.50
CA LYS A 280 8.29 -11.62 -5.89
C LYS A 280 8.30 -11.73 -4.36
N GLN A 281 8.85 -12.81 -3.81
CA GLN A 281 8.97 -12.98 -2.36
C GLN A 281 10.00 -11.99 -1.76
N GLU A 282 11.09 -11.69 -2.47
CA GLU A 282 12.04 -10.64 -2.08
C GLU A 282 11.36 -9.27 -2.04
N ALA A 283 10.56 -8.93 -3.05
CA ALA A 283 9.78 -7.67 -3.04
C ALA A 283 8.77 -7.61 -1.86
N LYS A 284 8.07 -8.71 -1.57
CA LYS A 284 7.18 -8.79 -0.39
C LYS A 284 7.93 -8.64 0.91
N LYS A 285 9.13 -9.22 1.03
CA LYS A 285 9.98 -9.07 2.20
C LYS A 285 10.40 -7.61 2.39
N GLU A 286 10.76 -6.91 1.31
CA GLU A 286 11.05 -5.47 1.36
C GLU A 286 9.85 -4.65 1.82
N GLU A 287 8.63 -4.98 1.37
CA GLU A 287 7.39 -4.32 1.81
C GLU A 287 7.12 -4.54 3.31
N ILE A 288 7.23 -5.77 3.79
CA ILE A 288 7.07 -6.11 5.22
C ILE A 288 8.12 -5.39 6.08
N LEU A 289 9.38 -5.32 5.63
CA LEU A 289 10.44 -4.62 6.34
C LEU A 289 10.21 -3.10 6.38
N LEU A 290 9.67 -2.52 5.31
CA LEU A 290 9.30 -1.11 5.29
C LEU A 290 8.17 -0.83 6.28
N GLU A 291 7.13 -1.67 6.31
CA GLU A 291 6.04 -1.55 7.28
C GLU A 291 6.53 -1.72 8.72
N LYS A 292 7.48 -2.63 8.96
CA LYS A 292 8.15 -2.78 10.27
C LYS A 292 8.91 -1.51 10.67
N ASP A 293 9.67 -0.91 9.75
CA ASP A 293 10.38 0.34 10.01
C ASP A 293 9.42 1.48 10.34
N ASP A 294 8.26 1.55 9.68
CA ASP A 294 7.21 2.52 10.00
C ASP A 294 6.63 2.29 11.40
N CYS A 295 6.32 1.05 11.77
CA CYS A 295 5.86 0.71 13.12
C CYS A 295 6.90 1.08 14.19
N LEU A 296 8.19 0.79 13.95
CA LEU A 296 9.30 1.17 14.85
C LEU A 296 9.44 2.70 15.00
N ASN A 297 9.23 3.44 13.91
CA ASN A 297 9.24 4.89 13.93
C ASN A 297 8.06 5.45 14.73
N GLU A 298 6.87 4.86 14.62
CA GLU A 298 5.70 5.22 15.43
C GLU A 298 5.92 4.91 16.90
N ARG A 299 6.45 3.72 17.22
CA ARG A 299 6.81 3.34 18.58
C ARG A 299 7.78 4.33 19.22
N SER A 300 8.85 4.68 18.51
CA SER A 300 9.83 5.67 18.96
C SER A 300 9.20 7.07 19.18
N LYS A 301 8.22 7.47 18.36
CA LYS A 301 7.49 8.74 18.54
C LYS A 301 6.61 8.69 19.79
N LEU A 302 5.92 7.59 20.04
CA LEU A 302 5.09 7.40 21.24
C LEU A 302 5.95 7.36 22.50
N GLU A 303 7.05 6.59 22.50
CA GLU A 303 8.02 6.55 23.61
C GLU A 303 8.54 7.96 23.95
N LEU A 304 8.89 8.77 22.94
CA LEU A 304 9.33 10.15 23.16
C LEU A 304 8.23 11.07 23.70
N LYS A 305 6.98 10.88 23.30
CA LYS A 305 5.84 11.64 23.85
C LYS A 305 5.60 11.24 25.31
N HIS A 306 5.59 9.94 25.58
CA HIS A 306 5.44 9.38 26.90
C HIS A 306 6.54 9.88 27.85
N ALA A 307 7.80 9.78 27.44
CA ALA A 307 8.93 10.28 28.23
C ALA A 307 8.85 11.79 28.51
N ARG A 308 8.37 12.59 27.55
CA ARG A 308 8.14 14.03 27.75
C ARG A 308 7.01 14.31 28.73
N ALA A 309 5.89 13.60 28.61
CA ALA A 309 4.75 13.76 29.52
C ALA A 309 5.14 13.38 30.96
N VAL A 310 5.82 12.26 31.14
CA VAL A 310 6.34 11.82 32.45
C VAL A 310 7.33 12.85 33.01
N HIS A 311 8.23 13.39 32.18
CA HIS A 311 9.18 14.42 32.60
C HIS A 311 8.51 15.73 33.01
N ASP A 312 7.53 16.21 32.23
CA ASP A 312 6.81 17.46 32.52
C ASP A 312 5.99 17.32 33.82
N ILE A 313 5.33 16.18 34.04
CA ILE A 313 4.63 15.86 35.30
C ILE A 313 5.62 15.80 36.47
N ALA A 314 6.76 15.11 36.33
CA ALA A 314 7.75 15.02 37.39
C ALA A 314 8.31 16.39 37.80
N LYS A 315 8.56 17.27 36.82
CA LYS A 315 9.01 18.65 37.07
C LYS A 315 7.95 19.47 37.81
N GLU A 316 6.68 19.33 37.40
CA GLU A 316 5.55 20.00 38.06
C GLU A 316 5.33 19.51 39.49
N LEU A 317 5.52 18.22 39.76
CA LEU A 317 5.52 17.65 41.11
C LEU A 317 6.64 18.23 41.97
N GLU A 318 7.85 18.37 41.42
CA GLU A 318 8.99 18.96 42.13
C GLU A 318 8.76 20.45 42.45
N GLN A 319 8.16 21.21 41.52
CA GLN A 319 7.79 22.61 41.75
C GLN A 319 6.74 22.76 42.86
N ARG A 320 5.70 21.91 42.87
CA ARG A 320 4.67 21.92 43.92
C ARG A 320 5.23 21.48 45.27
N LYS A 321 6.08 20.46 45.32
CA LYS A 321 6.81 20.08 46.54
C LYS A 321 7.59 21.25 47.13
N ALA A 322 8.36 21.97 46.31
CA ALA A 322 9.10 23.14 46.75
C ALA A 322 8.16 24.24 47.29
N ARG A 323 7.00 24.46 46.64
CA ARG A 323 6.01 25.45 47.09
C ARG A 323 5.37 25.06 48.42
N ILE A 324 5.05 23.78 48.61
CA ILE A 324 4.55 23.25 49.89
C ILE A 324 5.58 23.49 51.00
N GLU A 325 6.86 23.18 50.75
CA GLU A 325 7.94 23.42 51.72
C GLU A 325 8.11 24.91 52.07
N GLU A 326 7.95 25.82 51.10
CA GLU A 326 7.97 27.26 51.33
C GLU A 326 6.81 27.71 52.22
N LEU A 327 5.57 27.29 51.89
CA LEU A 327 4.37 27.64 52.67
C LEU A 327 4.44 27.07 54.09
N GLU A 328 4.97 25.86 54.28
CA GLU A 328 5.19 25.28 55.61
C GLU A 328 6.21 26.08 56.43
N LYS A 329 7.30 26.55 55.81
CA LYS A 329 8.29 27.43 56.47
C LYS A 329 7.67 28.78 56.83
N GLU A 330 6.95 29.42 55.91
CA GLU A 330 6.27 30.70 56.16
C GLU A 330 5.24 30.57 57.29
N ALA A 331 4.45 29.50 57.30
CA ALA A 331 3.48 29.21 58.35
C ALA A 331 4.17 29.02 59.71
N GLN A 332 5.28 28.27 59.77
CA GLN A 332 6.07 28.08 60.99
C GLN A 332 6.66 29.39 61.52
N GLU A 333 7.20 30.25 60.65
CA GLU A 333 7.73 31.56 61.05
C GLU A 333 6.64 32.49 61.61
N LYS A 334 5.45 32.48 60.97
CA LYS A 334 4.30 33.27 61.43
C LYS A 334 3.72 32.73 62.74
N LEU A 335 3.69 31.40 62.91
CA LEU A 335 3.35 30.75 64.17
C LEU A 335 4.32 31.13 65.30
N ALA A 336 5.62 31.18 65.04
CA ALA A 336 6.60 31.62 66.04
C ALA A 336 6.36 33.08 66.47
N LYS A 337 6.14 33.99 65.50
CA LYS A 337 5.81 35.41 65.75
C LYS A 337 4.48 35.57 66.50
N LEU A 338 3.50 34.72 66.21
CA LEU A 338 2.21 34.67 66.90
C LEU A 338 2.41 34.35 68.39
N GLU A 339 3.21 33.32 68.70
CA GLU A 339 3.51 32.94 70.08
C GLU A 339 4.31 34.04 70.83
N GLU A 340 5.25 34.70 70.16
CA GLU A 340 5.95 35.87 70.72
C GLU A 340 5.00 37.04 71.02
N ALA A 341 4.05 37.35 70.11
CA ALA A 341 3.06 38.41 70.31
C ALA A 341 2.08 38.10 71.46
N LYS A 342 1.67 36.84 71.60
CA LYS A 342 0.88 36.34 72.73
C LYS A 342 1.64 36.51 74.06
N CYS A 343 2.91 36.08 74.11
CA CYS A 343 3.76 36.24 75.29
C CYS A 343 3.97 37.73 75.67
N ALA A 344 4.02 38.61 74.67
CA ALA A 344 4.14 40.06 74.87
C ALA A 344 2.82 40.78 75.23
N GLY A 345 1.68 40.07 75.30
CA GLY A 345 0.37 40.64 75.64
C GLY A 345 -0.29 41.50 74.55
N LYS A 346 0.21 41.43 73.30
CA LYS A 346 -0.31 42.20 72.16
C LYS A 346 -1.44 41.45 71.45
N LEU A 347 -2.63 41.44 72.05
CA LEU A 347 -3.77 40.62 71.58
C LEU A 347 -4.23 40.93 70.15
N ALA A 348 -4.25 42.20 69.72
CA ALA A 348 -4.67 42.57 68.35
C ALA A 348 -3.71 42.00 67.29
N LEU A 349 -2.41 42.16 67.50
CA LEU A 349 -1.37 41.62 66.62
C LEU A 349 -1.38 40.07 66.60
N ALA A 350 -1.68 39.44 67.72
CA ALA A 350 -1.82 37.99 67.79
C ALA A 350 -3.04 37.49 66.98
N ASN A 351 -4.16 38.21 66.97
CA ASN A 351 -5.31 37.83 66.14
C ASN A 351 -5.00 37.97 64.65
N GLU A 352 -4.35 39.06 64.23
CA GLU A 352 -3.90 39.26 62.84
C GLU A 352 -2.93 38.15 62.38
N LEU A 353 -1.92 37.83 63.20
CA LEU A 353 -0.98 36.74 62.89
C LEU A 353 -1.66 35.37 62.86
N ASN A 354 -2.69 35.15 63.67
CA ASN A 354 -3.45 33.90 63.66
C ASN A 354 -4.27 33.75 62.36
N GLU A 355 -4.89 34.82 61.88
CA GLU A 355 -5.57 34.84 60.58
C GLU A 355 -4.58 34.58 59.44
N GLU A 356 -3.41 35.21 59.44
CA GLU A 356 -2.35 34.95 58.44
C GLU A 356 -1.89 33.49 58.46
N VAL A 357 -1.70 32.90 59.64
CA VAL A 357 -1.35 31.47 59.79
C VAL A 357 -2.44 30.57 59.24
N THR A 358 -3.72 30.87 59.46
CA THR A 358 -4.83 30.07 58.92
C THR A 358 -4.84 30.10 57.39
N VAL A 359 -4.64 31.28 56.78
CA VAL A 359 -4.57 31.43 55.32
C VAL A 359 -3.39 30.66 54.73
N LEU A 360 -2.21 30.70 55.38
CA LEU A 360 -1.04 29.93 54.93
C LEU A 360 -1.24 28.41 55.03
N HIS A 361 -1.92 27.93 56.07
CA HIS A 361 -2.28 26.51 56.18
C HIS A 361 -3.28 26.10 55.09
N GLU A 362 -4.34 26.88 54.86
CA GLU A 362 -5.31 26.60 53.79
C GLU A 362 -4.65 26.57 52.40
N ALA A 363 -3.71 27.50 52.14
CA ALA A 363 -2.93 27.50 50.90
C ALA A 363 -2.01 26.29 50.78
N CYS A 364 -1.41 25.83 51.88
CA CYS A 364 -0.55 24.64 51.92
C CYS A 364 -1.35 23.36 51.68
N GLU A 365 -2.52 23.22 52.30
CA GLU A 365 -3.42 22.08 52.08
C GLU A 365 -3.92 22.04 50.62
N HIS A 366 -4.29 23.19 50.05
CA HIS A 366 -4.64 23.27 48.63
C HIS A 366 -3.49 22.82 47.72
N GLU A 367 -2.25 23.26 47.97
CA GLU A 367 -1.10 22.79 47.18
C GLU A 367 -0.86 21.29 47.33
N LYS A 368 -0.99 20.74 48.54
CA LYS A 368 -0.91 19.28 48.79
C LYS A 368 -1.98 18.50 48.02
N GLU A 369 -3.22 18.98 48.00
CA GLU A 369 -4.29 18.38 47.21
C GLU A 369 -3.96 18.41 45.70
N THR A 370 -3.46 19.54 45.18
CA THR A 370 -3.07 19.62 43.77
C THR A 370 -1.87 18.74 43.43
N TYR A 371 -0.93 18.57 44.35
CA TYR A 371 0.20 17.65 44.23
C TYR A 371 -0.28 16.20 44.14
N LEU A 372 -1.15 15.77 45.06
CA LEU A 372 -1.74 14.42 45.07
C LEU A 372 -2.51 14.14 43.78
N ASN A 373 -3.34 15.08 43.32
CA ASN A 373 -4.07 14.92 42.06
C ASN A 373 -3.13 14.76 40.85
N LEU A 374 -1.97 15.42 40.86
CA LEU A 374 -0.98 15.34 39.78
C LEU A 374 -0.16 14.04 39.85
N GLU A 375 0.13 13.56 41.07
CA GLU A 375 0.76 12.27 41.35
C GLU A 375 -0.16 11.10 40.95
N ASP A 376 -1.46 11.24 41.23
CA ASP A 376 -2.50 10.35 40.73
C ASP A 376 -2.55 10.40 39.19
N CYS A 377 -2.45 11.57 38.55
CA CYS A 377 -2.37 11.66 37.09
C CYS A 377 -1.12 10.97 36.51
N GLN A 378 -0.01 10.94 37.24
CA GLN A 378 1.22 10.23 36.86
C GLN A 378 1.06 8.70 36.94
N THR A 379 0.15 8.22 37.77
CA THR A 379 -0.13 6.79 37.97
C THR A 379 -1.42 6.33 37.26
N SER A 380 -2.25 7.28 36.82
CA SER A 380 -3.57 7.05 36.24
C SER A 380 -3.57 6.67 34.76
N GLN A 381 -4.76 6.24 34.33
CA GLN A 381 -5.20 5.77 33.02
C GLN A 381 -4.52 6.38 31.77
N LYS A 382 -4.12 7.65 31.81
CA LYS A 382 -3.52 8.34 30.65
C LYS A 382 -2.12 7.82 30.28
N ILE A 383 -1.36 7.34 31.26
CA ILE A 383 -0.07 6.66 31.02
C ILE A 383 -0.29 5.20 30.61
N LEU A 384 -1.33 4.58 31.16
CA LEU A 384 -1.72 3.22 30.78
C LEU A 384 -2.16 3.15 29.31
N THR A 385 -2.92 4.13 28.82
CA THR A 385 -3.31 4.18 27.41
C THR A 385 -2.13 4.31 26.45
N GLU A 386 -1.11 5.12 26.80
CA GLU A 386 0.11 5.22 25.98
C GLU A 386 0.95 3.94 26.05
N ALA A 387 0.92 3.21 27.17
CA ALA A 387 1.59 1.93 27.32
C ALA A 387 0.88 0.79 26.57
N GLU A 388 -0.45 0.79 26.53
CA GLU A 388 -1.28 -0.12 25.72
C GLU A 388 -1.00 0.09 24.23
N GLU A 389 -1.00 1.33 23.74
CA GLU A 389 -0.64 1.65 22.34
C GLU A 389 0.79 1.22 21.97
N LEU A 390 1.74 1.30 22.91
CA LEU A 390 3.10 0.79 22.71
C LEU A 390 3.11 -0.75 22.65
N GLY A 391 2.32 -1.42 23.48
CA GLY A 391 2.15 -2.88 23.45
C GLY A 391 1.56 -3.36 22.13
N ASP A 392 0.52 -2.70 21.63
CA ASP A 392 -0.10 -3.01 20.33
C ASP A 392 0.91 -2.89 19.17
N LEU A 393 1.79 -1.88 19.22
CA LEU A 393 2.87 -1.71 18.25
C LEU A 393 3.92 -2.81 18.36
N ASP A 394 4.29 -3.23 19.56
CA ASP A 394 5.24 -4.33 19.76
C ASP A 394 4.67 -5.67 19.25
N GLU A 395 3.39 -5.98 19.54
CA GLU A 395 2.70 -7.15 18.98
C GLU A 395 2.65 -7.11 17.44
N ARG A 396 2.40 -5.92 16.86
CA ARG A 396 2.41 -5.74 15.41
C ARG A 396 3.80 -5.97 14.82
N ILE A 397 4.85 -5.46 15.47
CA ILE A 397 6.25 -5.65 15.05
C ILE A 397 6.62 -7.14 15.11
N GLU A 398 6.28 -7.84 16.19
CA GLU A 398 6.49 -9.29 16.31
C GLU A 398 5.75 -10.08 15.21
N GLY A 399 4.51 -9.70 14.92
CA GLY A 399 3.74 -10.28 13.82
C GLY A 399 4.37 -10.03 12.44
N LEU A 400 4.98 -8.86 12.21
CA LEU A 400 5.72 -8.55 10.99
C LEU A 400 7.05 -9.32 10.91
N ASP A 401 7.73 -9.54 12.03
CA ASP A 401 8.93 -10.36 12.10
C ASP A 401 8.64 -11.82 11.74
N ALA A 402 7.58 -12.40 12.29
CA ALA A 402 7.13 -13.75 11.92
C ALA A 402 6.79 -13.86 10.42
N GLN A 403 6.16 -12.84 9.85
CA GLN A 403 5.90 -12.78 8.40
C GLN A 403 7.17 -12.68 7.58
N ALA A 404 8.13 -11.85 7.98
CA ALA A 404 9.41 -11.70 7.31
C ALA A 404 10.23 -13.00 7.36
N GLU A 405 10.18 -13.73 8.47
CA GLU A 405 10.78 -15.07 8.60
C GLU A 405 10.14 -16.08 7.66
N TYR A 406 8.80 -16.15 7.62
CA TYR A 406 8.08 -17.02 6.69
C TYR A 406 8.47 -16.76 5.23
N VAL A 407 8.49 -15.49 4.81
CA VAL A 407 8.91 -15.11 3.45
C VAL A 407 10.39 -15.45 3.22
N THR A 408 11.24 -15.32 4.23
CA THR A 408 12.65 -15.71 4.14
C THR A 408 12.81 -17.22 3.93
N LEU A 409 12.01 -18.05 4.59
CA LEU A 409 11.98 -19.50 4.37
C LEU A 409 11.50 -19.84 2.95
N SER A 410 10.46 -19.16 2.46
CA SER A 410 9.96 -19.33 1.09
C SER A 410 11.00 -18.93 0.03
N ILE A 411 11.77 -17.86 0.28
CA ILE A 411 12.90 -17.47 -0.58
C ILE A 411 13.94 -18.59 -0.61
N ALA A 412 14.31 -19.15 0.54
CA ALA A 412 15.29 -20.24 0.64
C ALA A 412 14.82 -21.53 -0.05
N GLU A 413 13.51 -21.82 -0.05
CA GLU A 413 12.90 -22.90 -0.83
C GLU A 413 13.10 -22.68 -2.34
N HIS A 414 12.74 -21.51 -2.85
CA HIS A 414 12.93 -21.19 -4.27
C HIS A 414 14.41 -21.13 -4.67
N GLU A 415 15.31 -20.73 -3.77
CA GLU A 415 16.76 -20.81 -4.02
C GLU A 415 17.24 -22.26 -4.19
N ARG A 416 16.72 -23.20 -3.41
CA ARG A 416 17.01 -24.63 -3.59
C ARG A 416 16.49 -25.15 -4.92
N GLU A 417 15.26 -24.80 -5.30
CA GLU A 417 14.69 -25.16 -6.61
C GLU A 417 15.53 -24.62 -7.77
N ILE A 418 16.07 -23.39 -7.65
CA ILE A 418 16.96 -22.80 -8.66
C ILE A 418 18.31 -23.53 -8.72
N LEU A 419 18.88 -23.91 -7.58
CA LEU A 419 20.13 -24.67 -7.52
C LEU A 419 20.00 -26.05 -8.16
N GLU A 420 18.90 -26.76 -7.89
CA GLU A 420 18.56 -28.03 -8.55
C GLU A 420 18.34 -27.85 -10.06
N GLY A 421 17.75 -26.74 -10.49
CA GLY A 421 17.62 -26.40 -11.91
C GLY A 421 18.97 -26.14 -12.61
N ASN A 422 19.96 -25.57 -11.91
CA ASN A 422 21.25 -25.24 -12.52
C ASN A 422 22.11 -26.48 -12.84
N SER A 423 22.07 -27.53 -12.02
CA SER A 423 22.78 -28.78 -12.33
C SER A 423 22.23 -29.46 -13.59
N THR A 424 20.91 -29.43 -13.78
CA THR A 424 20.25 -29.99 -14.98
C THR A 424 20.65 -29.24 -16.26
N LYS A 425 20.90 -27.92 -16.16
CA LYS A 425 21.40 -27.12 -17.28
C LYS A 425 22.80 -27.51 -17.74
N GLU A 426 23.68 -27.94 -16.83
CA GLU A 426 25.02 -28.43 -17.16
C GLU A 426 24.95 -29.82 -17.83
N GLU A 427 24.07 -30.69 -17.34
CA GLU A 427 23.78 -32.00 -17.96
C GLU A 427 23.22 -31.84 -19.39
N MET A 428 22.37 -30.82 -19.61
CA MET A 428 21.88 -30.41 -20.92
C MET A 428 22.95 -30.05 -21.92
N ALA A 429 23.91 -29.21 -21.49
CA ALA A 429 24.98 -28.74 -22.35
C ALA A 429 25.80 -29.94 -22.87
N ALA A 430 26.08 -30.92 -22.00
CA ALA A 430 26.76 -32.15 -22.38
C ALA A 430 25.93 -33.04 -23.32
N GLN A 431 24.61 -33.12 -23.11
CA GLN A 431 23.71 -33.90 -23.99
C GLN A 431 23.55 -33.27 -25.38
N LEU A 432 23.53 -31.93 -25.47
CA LEU A 432 23.46 -31.19 -26.73
C LEU A 432 24.75 -31.33 -27.56
N GLU A 433 25.92 -31.39 -26.91
CA GLU A 433 27.20 -31.65 -27.57
C GLU A 433 27.31 -33.07 -28.16
N ALA A 434 26.54 -34.03 -27.62
CA ALA A 434 26.55 -35.42 -28.07
C ALA A 434 25.67 -35.69 -29.31
N ILE A 435 24.90 -34.70 -29.80
CA ILE A 435 23.95 -34.89 -30.90
C ILE A 435 24.66 -34.83 -32.28
N PRO A 436 24.43 -35.81 -33.18
CA PRO A 436 24.92 -35.75 -34.55
C PRO A 436 24.40 -34.50 -35.30
N PRO A 437 25.21 -33.87 -36.16
CA PRO A 437 24.85 -32.60 -36.80
C PRO A 437 23.63 -32.69 -37.72
N HIS A 438 23.32 -33.87 -38.26
CA HIS A 438 22.12 -34.09 -39.07
C HIS A 438 20.84 -34.07 -38.22
N ASP A 439 20.84 -34.80 -37.12
CA ASP A 439 19.71 -34.89 -36.19
C ASP A 439 19.48 -33.55 -35.48
N ALA A 440 20.57 -32.85 -35.13
CA ALA A 440 20.52 -31.49 -34.60
C ALA A 440 19.81 -30.51 -35.56
N LYS A 441 20.04 -30.65 -36.88
CA LYS A 441 19.39 -29.80 -37.90
C LYS A 441 17.89 -30.06 -38.01
N VAL A 442 17.46 -31.33 -37.94
CA VAL A 442 16.04 -31.72 -37.97
C VAL A 442 15.33 -31.21 -36.71
N MET A 443 15.95 -31.40 -35.54
CA MET A 443 15.43 -30.90 -34.26
C MET A 443 15.32 -29.38 -34.22
N LEU A 444 16.35 -28.67 -34.70
CA LEU A 444 16.32 -27.21 -34.81
C LEU A 444 15.18 -26.74 -35.72
N GLY A 445 14.92 -27.44 -36.83
CA GLY A 445 13.78 -27.16 -37.70
C GLY A 445 12.44 -27.23 -36.96
N LYS A 446 12.20 -28.32 -36.23
CA LYS A 446 10.97 -28.49 -35.42
C LYS A 446 10.80 -27.39 -34.36
N TYR A 447 11.86 -27.04 -33.62
CA TYR A 447 11.79 -25.98 -32.62
C TYR A 447 11.65 -24.57 -33.22
N LEU A 448 12.24 -24.30 -34.39
CA LEU A 448 12.04 -23.04 -35.12
C LEU A 448 10.59 -22.90 -35.58
N GLU A 449 9.96 -23.97 -36.08
CA GLU A 449 8.53 -23.97 -36.41
C GLU A 449 7.66 -23.73 -35.17
N LYS A 450 7.93 -24.43 -34.05
CA LYS A 450 7.25 -24.18 -32.76
C LYS A 450 7.42 -22.71 -32.32
N HIS A 451 8.63 -22.16 -32.42
CA HIS A 451 8.95 -20.78 -32.05
C HIS A 451 8.24 -19.75 -32.93
N ILE A 452 8.17 -19.97 -34.25
CA ILE A 452 7.38 -19.13 -35.17
C ILE A 452 5.91 -19.15 -34.76
N GLY A 453 5.35 -20.32 -34.45
CA GLY A 453 3.97 -20.44 -33.95
C GLY A 453 3.73 -19.66 -32.65
N VAL A 454 4.67 -19.70 -31.71
CA VAL A 454 4.60 -18.90 -30.46
C VAL A 454 4.66 -17.40 -30.76
N ILE A 455 5.53 -16.94 -31.66
CA ILE A 455 5.61 -15.52 -32.06
C ILE A 455 4.29 -15.06 -32.69
N ASP A 456 3.70 -15.86 -33.58
CA ASP A 456 2.44 -15.49 -34.24
C ASP A 456 1.29 -15.44 -33.24
N LYS A 457 1.25 -16.37 -32.29
CA LYS A 457 0.28 -16.31 -31.18
C LYS A 457 0.51 -15.10 -30.29
N GLN A 458 1.75 -14.79 -29.90
CA GLN A 458 2.07 -13.58 -29.13
C GLN A 458 1.65 -12.30 -29.86
N ARG A 459 1.82 -12.23 -31.19
CA ARG A 459 1.33 -11.11 -31.99
C ARG A 459 -0.19 -11.00 -32.00
N GLN A 460 -0.90 -12.14 -32.04
CA GLN A 460 -2.35 -12.18 -31.95
C GLN A 460 -2.84 -11.72 -30.56
N ASP A 461 -2.21 -12.22 -29.49
CA ASP A 461 -2.53 -11.85 -28.12
C ASP A 461 -2.24 -10.36 -27.88
N ALA A 462 -1.11 -9.83 -28.37
CA ALA A 462 -0.78 -8.41 -28.30
C ALA A 462 -1.83 -7.51 -29.00
N LYS A 463 -2.36 -7.94 -30.15
CA LYS A 463 -3.48 -7.23 -30.80
C LYS A 463 -4.74 -7.25 -29.94
N SER A 464 -5.05 -8.38 -29.31
CA SER A 464 -6.22 -8.50 -28.42
C SER A 464 -6.07 -7.63 -27.18
N LEU A 465 -4.88 -7.57 -26.57
CA LEU A 465 -4.57 -6.70 -25.44
C LEU A 465 -4.68 -5.22 -25.80
N ALA A 466 -4.12 -4.80 -26.94
CA ALA A 466 -4.25 -3.42 -27.40
C ALA A 466 -5.71 -3.01 -27.58
N ASN A 467 -6.57 -3.90 -28.11
CA ASN A 467 -8.00 -3.63 -28.21
C ASN A 467 -8.67 -3.49 -26.83
N LEU A 468 -8.31 -4.35 -25.87
CA LEU A 468 -8.83 -4.26 -24.49
C LEU A 468 -8.35 -2.99 -23.77
N GLU A 469 -7.10 -2.57 -23.98
CA GLU A 469 -6.56 -1.32 -23.43
C GLU A 469 -7.30 -0.09 -23.95
N VAL A 470 -7.65 -0.08 -25.24
CA VAL A 470 -8.49 0.99 -25.83
C VAL A 470 -9.86 1.00 -25.19
N GLN A 471 -10.52 -0.16 -25.06
CA GLN A 471 -11.82 -0.26 -24.38
C GLN A 471 -11.75 0.21 -22.91
N LEU A 472 -10.69 -0.15 -22.19
CA LEU A 472 -10.49 0.29 -20.81
C LEU A 472 -10.34 1.81 -20.72
N LYS A 473 -9.58 2.42 -21.63
CA LYS A 473 -9.45 3.89 -21.72
C LYS A 473 -10.78 4.58 -22.02
N GLU A 474 -11.58 4.03 -22.93
CA GLU A 474 -12.93 4.53 -23.23
C GLU A 474 -13.85 4.44 -21.99
N LYS A 475 -13.83 3.31 -21.27
CA LYS A 475 -14.60 3.15 -20.02
C LYS A 475 -14.12 4.10 -18.92
N GLN A 476 -12.82 4.32 -18.78
CA GLN A 476 -12.27 5.28 -17.83
C GLN A 476 -12.68 6.73 -18.17
N GLN A 477 -12.69 7.09 -19.46
CA GLN A 477 -13.18 8.40 -19.91
C GLN A 477 -14.66 8.58 -19.56
N ALA A 478 -15.50 7.57 -19.85
CA ALA A 478 -16.92 7.60 -19.49
C ALA A 478 -17.13 7.73 -17.97
N LEU A 479 -16.33 7.03 -17.15
CA LEU A 479 -16.40 7.14 -15.69
C LEU A 479 -16.03 8.55 -15.22
N ASN A 480 -14.94 9.13 -15.74
CA ASN A 480 -14.54 10.50 -15.42
C ASN A 480 -15.62 11.54 -15.81
N GLU A 481 -16.34 11.32 -16.91
CA GLU A 481 -17.46 12.18 -17.33
C GLU A 481 -18.63 12.09 -16.36
N VAL A 482 -18.97 10.87 -15.91
CA VAL A 482 -20.01 10.65 -14.90
C VAL A 482 -19.60 11.28 -13.57
N GLU A 483 -18.37 11.10 -13.11
CA GLU A 483 -17.85 11.73 -11.89
C GLU A 483 -17.93 13.26 -11.96
N ARG A 484 -17.54 13.87 -13.09
CA ARG A 484 -17.68 15.32 -13.30
C ARG A 484 -19.15 15.74 -13.25
N SER A 485 -20.05 14.98 -13.86
CA SER A 485 -21.49 15.26 -13.81
C SER A 485 -22.03 15.18 -12.38
N CYS A 486 -21.61 14.20 -11.58
CA CYS A 486 -21.98 14.08 -10.18
C CYS A 486 -21.48 15.27 -9.36
N ARG A 487 -20.21 15.66 -9.49
CA ARG A 487 -19.65 16.83 -8.80
C ARG A 487 -20.37 18.12 -9.14
N LEU A 488 -20.73 18.32 -10.41
CA LEU A 488 -21.52 19.48 -10.82
C LEU A 488 -22.91 19.47 -10.17
N LYS A 489 -23.56 18.31 -10.10
CA LYS A 489 -24.87 18.18 -9.41
C LYS A 489 -24.77 18.41 -7.91
N GLU A 490 -23.71 17.96 -7.26
CA GLU A 490 -23.44 18.26 -5.83
C GLU A 490 -23.36 19.78 -5.62
N LEU A 491 -22.58 20.48 -6.44
CA LEU A 491 -22.50 21.95 -6.37
C LEU A 491 -23.84 22.64 -6.65
N GLU A 492 -24.65 22.10 -7.55
CA GLU A 492 -26.01 22.59 -7.78
C GLU A 492 -26.92 22.39 -6.57
N PHE A 493 -26.82 21.25 -5.87
CA PHE A 493 -27.56 21.00 -4.63
C PHE A 493 -27.12 21.95 -3.51
N ASP A 494 -25.82 22.18 -3.35
CA ASP A 494 -25.29 23.15 -2.37
C ASP A 494 -25.75 24.58 -2.68
N ARG A 495 -25.76 24.96 -3.97
CA ARG A 495 -26.29 26.26 -4.38
C ARG A 495 -27.79 26.39 -4.07
N ARG A 496 -28.59 25.37 -4.36
CA ARG A 496 -30.03 25.37 -4.01
C ARG A 496 -30.25 25.41 -2.50
N LEU A 497 -29.43 24.70 -1.71
CA LEU A 497 -29.51 24.70 -0.26
C LEU A 497 -29.20 26.09 0.32
N THR A 498 -28.15 26.74 -0.17
CA THR A 498 -27.79 28.10 0.25
C THR A 498 -28.84 29.12 -0.17
N GLU A 499 -29.37 29.04 -1.40
CA GLU A 499 -30.50 29.84 -1.86
C GLU A 499 -31.70 29.70 -0.89
N LEU A 500 -32.10 28.47 -0.55
CA LEU A 500 -33.19 28.19 0.39
C LEU A 500 -32.91 28.75 1.80
N GLN A 501 -31.69 28.61 2.31
CA GLN A 501 -31.30 29.19 3.60
C GLN A 501 -31.39 30.72 3.60
N THR A 502 -30.99 31.38 2.50
CA THR A 502 -31.12 32.84 2.38
C THR A 502 -32.57 33.29 2.27
N GLU A 503 -33.43 32.54 1.56
CA GLU A 503 -34.87 32.81 1.51
C GLU A 503 -35.50 32.65 2.89
N HIS A 504 -35.17 31.58 3.61
CA HIS A 504 -35.62 31.36 4.97
C HIS A 504 -35.17 32.50 5.90
N ALA A 505 -33.91 32.94 5.81
CA ALA A 505 -33.40 34.07 6.58
C ALA A 505 -34.14 35.38 6.26
N LYS A 506 -34.42 35.66 4.98
CA LYS A 506 -35.23 36.82 4.56
C LYS A 506 -36.65 36.75 5.11
N ASN A 507 -37.27 35.58 5.11
CA ASN A 507 -38.62 35.39 5.66
C ASN A 507 -38.64 35.60 7.18
N VAL A 508 -37.64 35.09 7.91
CA VAL A 508 -37.47 35.34 9.35
C VAL A 508 -37.27 36.83 9.62
N GLN A 509 -36.41 37.52 8.86
CA GLN A 509 -36.22 38.97 8.98
C GLN A 509 -37.50 39.76 8.69
N TYR A 510 -38.26 39.34 7.67
CA TYR A 510 -39.54 39.96 7.34
C TYR A 510 -40.55 39.80 8.48
N LEU A 511 -40.65 38.60 9.07
CA LEU A 511 -41.51 38.36 10.23
C LEU A 511 -41.05 39.16 11.46
N LEU A 512 -39.75 39.23 11.73
CA LEU A 512 -39.19 40.07 12.79
C LEU A 512 -39.51 41.54 12.57
N LYS A 513 -39.39 42.04 11.33
CA LYS A 513 -39.75 43.41 10.97
C LYS A 513 -41.25 43.67 11.13
N GLN A 514 -42.11 42.72 10.78
CA GLN A 514 -43.54 42.84 11.05
C GLN A 514 -43.81 42.94 12.56
N VAL A 515 -43.18 42.08 13.36
CA VAL A 515 -43.29 42.12 14.84
C VAL A 515 -42.77 43.45 15.40
N GLU A 516 -41.68 43.99 14.86
CA GLU A 516 -41.12 45.28 15.23
C GLU A 516 -42.05 46.45 14.84
N THR A 517 -42.66 46.41 13.65
CA THR A 517 -43.66 47.43 13.24
C THR A 517 -44.96 47.35 14.02
N VAL A 518 -45.35 46.16 14.49
CA VAL A 518 -46.49 45.96 15.41
C VAL A 518 -46.12 46.41 16.83
N SER A 519 -44.84 46.32 17.21
CA SER A 519 -44.33 46.81 18.49
C SER A 519 -44.12 48.34 18.54
N ASN A 520 -43.85 48.98 17.40
CA ASN A 520 -43.54 50.43 17.30
C ASN A 520 -44.74 51.32 16.90
N ASN A 521 -45.94 50.78 16.71
CA ASN A 521 -47.15 51.55 16.47
C ASN A 521 -48.10 51.45 17.69
N PRO A 522 -48.31 52.52 18.48
CA PRO A 522 -49.44 52.55 19.39
C PRO A 522 -50.72 52.75 18.56
N VAL A 523 -51.63 51.78 18.66
CA VAL A 523 -53.09 51.85 18.40
C VAL A 523 -53.54 52.89 17.36
N LEU A 524 -53.89 52.40 16.16
CA LEU A 524 -54.95 53.01 15.37
C LEU A 524 -56.02 51.96 15.10
N GLU A 525 -57.24 52.37 15.47
CA GLU A 525 -58.47 51.60 15.54
C GLU A 525 -58.71 50.74 14.29
N ARG A 526 -59.03 49.46 14.53
CA ARG A 526 -59.70 48.61 13.53
C ARG A 526 -61.19 48.99 13.50
N PRO A 527 -61.78 49.32 12.34
CA PRO A 527 -63.21 49.22 12.17
C PRO A 527 -63.57 47.73 12.09
N VAL A 528 -64.22 47.23 13.15
CA VAL A 528 -64.99 45.99 13.12
C VAL A 528 -66.18 46.23 12.19
N ASN A 529 -66.11 45.78 10.95
CA ASN A 529 -67.27 45.49 10.08
C ASN A 529 -66.76 44.93 8.76
N LEU A 530 -66.86 43.61 8.54
CA LEU A 530 -66.93 42.94 7.22
C LEU A 530 -66.95 41.41 7.33
N ILE A 531 -67.77 40.83 8.22
CA ILE A 531 -68.15 39.41 8.13
C ILE A 531 -69.60 39.28 8.58
N THR A 532 -70.54 39.54 7.66
CA THR A 532 -71.94 39.02 7.64
C THR A 532 -72.69 39.67 6.48
N LYS A 533 -72.27 39.42 5.24
CA LYS A 533 -73.11 39.61 4.05
C LYS A 533 -72.49 38.88 2.87
N THR A 534 -72.75 37.58 2.79
CA THR A 534 -72.72 36.76 1.57
C THR A 534 -73.04 35.33 1.98
N LEU A 535 -74.32 35.05 2.22
CA LEU A 535 -74.91 33.70 2.24
C LEU A 535 -76.43 33.81 2.36
N ALA A 536 -77.03 34.56 1.44
CA ALA A 536 -78.44 34.48 1.09
C ALA A 536 -78.60 35.10 -0.31
N ASP A 537 -79.48 34.49 -1.10
CA ASP A 537 -79.98 34.98 -2.39
C ASP A 537 -79.18 34.54 -3.63
N PHE A 538 -79.14 33.22 -3.84
CA PHE A 538 -79.28 32.65 -5.17
C PHE A 538 -80.64 31.96 -5.24
N GLN A 539 -81.65 32.65 -5.76
CA GLN A 539 -82.79 32.02 -6.42
C GLN A 539 -83.64 33.05 -7.18
N LEU A 540 -83.75 32.77 -8.49
CA LEU A 540 -84.84 33.16 -9.41
C LEU A 540 -84.99 34.66 -9.70
N GLN A 541 -84.76 35.08 -10.96
CA GLN A 541 -85.88 35.30 -11.88
C GLN A 541 -85.41 35.52 -13.33
N ASP A 542 -86.12 34.85 -14.23
CA ASP A 542 -86.10 35.03 -15.67
C ASP A 542 -86.64 36.40 -16.13
N ASN A 543 -86.18 36.78 -17.32
CA ASN A 543 -86.82 37.57 -18.38
C ASN A 543 -87.15 39.07 -18.20
N CYS A 544 -86.54 39.82 -19.12
CA CYS A 544 -87.13 40.80 -20.05
C CYS A 544 -88.19 41.79 -19.54
N GLU A 545 -87.92 43.09 -19.65
CA GLU A 545 -88.46 43.93 -20.73
C GLU A 545 -88.05 45.40 -20.57
N ALA A 546 -87.99 46.07 -21.72
CA ALA A 546 -87.59 47.45 -21.90
C ALA A 546 -88.46 48.47 -21.12
N ARG A 547 -87.86 49.62 -20.76
CA ARG A 547 -88.37 50.93 -21.19
C ARG A 547 -87.38 52.06 -20.91
N THR A 548 -87.31 52.90 -21.92
CA THR A 548 -86.56 54.13 -22.08
C THR A 548 -87.06 55.25 -21.17
N SER A 549 -86.16 56.01 -20.56
CA SER A 549 -86.35 57.46 -20.40
C SER A 549 -84.99 58.15 -20.21
N LYS A 550 -84.77 59.15 -21.06
CA LYS A 550 -83.71 60.15 -21.05
C LYS A 550 -83.52 60.79 -19.68
N ASP A 551 -82.28 61.07 -19.32
CA ASP A 551 -81.90 62.39 -18.79
C ASP A 551 -80.42 62.68 -19.12
N ASP A 552 -80.26 63.76 -19.89
CA ASP A 552 -79.03 64.30 -20.44
C ASP A 552 -78.33 65.18 -19.40
N SER A 553 -77.32 64.65 -18.69
CA SER A 553 -76.36 65.50 -17.96
C SER A 553 -75.02 64.83 -17.63
N ASN A 554 -74.49 63.94 -18.48
CA ASN A 554 -73.20 63.28 -18.18
C ASN A 554 -72.26 63.07 -19.39
N GLU A 555 -72.35 63.93 -20.40
CA GLU A 555 -71.64 63.76 -21.69
C GLU A 555 -70.13 64.04 -21.65
N LYS A 556 -69.54 64.39 -20.50
CA LYS A 556 -68.08 64.56 -20.33
C LYS A 556 -67.37 63.51 -19.49
N ILE A 557 -68.10 62.72 -18.69
CA ILE A 557 -67.51 61.67 -17.83
C ILE A 557 -67.53 60.30 -18.54
N LEU A 558 -68.45 60.09 -19.48
CA LEU A 558 -68.57 58.83 -20.23
C LEU A 558 -67.36 58.45 -21.10
N PRO A 559 -66.64 59.36 -21.80
CA PRO A 559 -65.49 58.98 -22.62
C PRO A 559 -64.32 58.48 -21.76
N ASP A 560 -64.11 59.11 -20.61
CA ASP A 560 -63.00 58.82 -19.69
C ASP A 560 -63.23 57.49 -18.95
N VAL A 561 -64.46 57.24 -18.47
CA VAL A 561 -64.84 55.95 -17.89
C VAL A 561 -64.81 54.83 -18.94
N SER A 562 -65.24 55.09 -20.18
CA SER A 562 -65.19 54.10 -21.27
C SER A 562 -63.75 53.77 -21.68
N GLN A 563 -62.87 54.76 -21.73
CA GLN A 563 -61.44 54.53 -21.97
C GLN A 563 -60.81 53.75 -20.82
N LYS A 564 -61.19 54.05 -19.56
CA LYS A 564 -60.67 53.33 -18.40
C LYS A 564 -61.11 51.87 -18.35
N ILE A 565 -62.34 51.58 -18.76
CA ILE A 565 -62.84 50.20 -18.90
C ILE A 565 -62.02 49.43 -19.95
N VAL A 566 -61.75 50.05 -21.11
CA VAL A 566 -60.94 49.43 -22.18
C VAL A 566 -59.48 49.18 -21.73
N GLU A 567 -58.89 50.08 -20.96
CA GLU A 567 -57.56 49.86 -20.35
C GLU A 567 -57.58 48.69 -19.35
N LEU A 568 -58.57 48.68 -18.45
CA LEU A 568 -58.72 47.60 -17.47
C LEU A 568 -58.96 46.24 -18.14
N ASP A 569 -59.68 46.19 -19.26
CA ASP A 569 -59.86 44.95 -20.03
C ASP A 569 -58.55 44.45 -20.66
N LYS A 570 -57.72 45.36 -21.18
CA LYS A 570 -56.39 45.02 -21.70
C LYS A 570 -55.48 44.48 -20.59
N ASP A 571 -55.48 45.15 -19.44
CA ASP A 571 -54.73 44.70 -18.26
C ASP A 571 -55.26 43.35 -17.76
N ASN A 572 -56.58 43.14 -17.75
CA ASN A 572 -57.19 41.87 -17.36
C ASN A 572 -56.80 40.72 -18.30
N ILE A 573 -56.75 40.97 -19.61
CA ILE A 573 -56.26 39.99 -20.61
C ILE A 573 -54.78 39.67 -20.36
N TYR A 574 -53.96 40.69 -20.12
CA TYR A 574 -52.54 40.51 -19.79
C TYR A 574 -52.37 39.69 -18.50
N TYR A 575 -53.11 40.00 -17.43
CA TYR A 575 -53.08 39.25 -16.18
C TYR A 575 -53.60 37.82 -16.33
N LYS A 576 -54.60 37.57 -17.19
CA LYS A 576 -55.07 36.22 -17.51
C LYS A 576 -54.00 35.42 -18.27
N GLN A 577 -53.31 36.04 -19.22
CA GLN A 577 -52.26 35.38 -19.99
C GLN A 577 -51.02 35.09 -19.15
N THR A 578 -50.61 36.04 -18.30
CA THR A 578 -49.51 35.83 -17.34
C THR A 578 -49.87 34.76 -16.31
N ASN A 579 -51.08 34.77 -15.74
CA ASN A 579 -51.54 33.70 -14.84
C ASN A 579 -51.60 32.32 -15.53
N ARG A 580 -52.02 32.24 -16.80
CA ARG A 580 -51.98 30.98 -17.56
C ARG A 580 -50.55 30.49 -17.75
N ASN A 581 -49.61 31.38 -18.03
CA ASN A 581 -48.19 31.04 -18.16
C ASN A 581 -47.58 30.63 -16.82
N LEU A 582 -47.88 31.34 -15.72
CA LEU A 582 -47.44 30.98 -14.37
C LEU A 582 -48.01 29.63 -13.94
N LYS A 583 -49.30 29.37 -14.19
CA LYS A 583 -49.92 28.05 -13.94
C LYS A 583 -49.28 26.93 -14.77
N ARG A 584 -48.87 27.21 -16.01
CA ARG A 584 -48.15 26.24 -16.85
C ARG A 584 -46.76 25.94 -16.27
N LYS A 585 -45.99 26.98 -15.94
CA LYS A 585 -44.67 26.84 -15.31
C LYS A 585 -44.73 26.11 -13.98
N LEU A 586 -45.74 26.39 -13.14
CA LEU A 586 -45.94 25.67 -11.89
C LEU A 586 -46.21 24.18 -12.12
N ARG A 587 -47.03 23.80 -13.11
CA ARG A 587 -47.24 22.39 -13.46
C ARG A 587 -45.97 21.73 -14.01
N GLU A 588 -45.21 22.41 -14.84
CA GLU A 588 -43.93 21.92 -15.36
C GLU A 588 -42.92 21.69 -14.21
N MET A 589 -42.85 22.62 -13.25
CA MET A 589 -42.02 22.47 -12.05
C MET A 589 -42.47 21.30 -11.16
N ILE A 590 -43.78 21.14 -10.93
CA ILE A 590 -44.33 20.00 -10.17
C ILE A 590 -43.98 18.69 -10.87
N ASN A 591 -44.20 18.57 -12.18
CA ASN A 591 -43.88 17.36 -12.93
C ASN A 591 -42.37 17.07 -12.94
N ALA A 592 -41.53 18.11 -13.03
CA ALA A 592 -40.09 17.96 -12.93
C ALA A 592 -39.65 17.43 -11.56
N LEU A 593 -40.21 17.98 -10.48
CA LEU A 593 -39.96 17.50 -9.11
C LEU A 593 -40.45 16.06 -8.91
N GLU A 594 -41.61 15.69 -9.47
CA GLU A 594 -42.10 14.32 -9.43
C GLU A 594 -41.20 13.35 -10.21
N SER A 595 -40.67 13.75 -11.36
CA SER A 595 -39.72 12.94 -12.13
C SER A 595 -38.37 12.78 -11.43
N GLU A 596 -37.90 13.84 -10.77
CA GLU A 596 -36.67 13.81 -9.98
C GLU A 596 -36.84 12.90 -8.75
N LYS A 597 -37.99 13.01 -8.07
CA LYS A 597 -38.36 12.11 -6.97
C LYS A 597 -38.44 10.64 -7.41
N GLN A 598 -39.05 10.33 -8.55
CA GLN A 598 -39.08 8.96 -9.07
C GLN A 598 -37.68 8.43 -9.42
N SER A 599 -36.81 9.30 -9.95
CA SER A 599 -35.43 8.94 -10.23
C SER A 599 -34.62 8.65 -8.96
N THR A 600 -34.79 9.45 -7.90
CA THR A 600 -34.12 9.20 -6.62
C THR A 600 -34.66 7.96 -5.92
N GLU A 601 -35.97 7.73 -5.93
CA GLU A 601 -36.59 6.50 -5.41
C GLU A 601 -36.06 5.25 -6.13
N SER A 602 -35.91 5.31 -7.46
CA SER A 602 -35.34 4.20 -8.24
C SER A 602 -33.88 3.91 -7.87
N LYS A 603 -33.08 4.95 -7.62
CA LYS A 603 -31.67 4.79 -7.19
C LYS A 603 -31.58 4.19 -5.79
N VAL A 604 -32.39 4.66 -4.85
CA VAL A 604 -32.45 4.12 -3.48
C VAL A 604 -32.90 2.66 -3.50
N GLN A 605 -33.84 2.28 -4.38
CA GLN A 605 -34.24 0.89 -4.55
C GLN A 605 -33.11 0.03 -5.13
N ALA A 606 -32.37 0.53 -6.12
CA ALA A 606 -31.21 -0.17 -6.67
C ALA A 606 -30.11 -0.37 -5.61
N GLU A 607 -29.77 0.66 -4.84
CA GLU A 607 -28.82 0.55 -3.73
C GLU A 607 -29.29 -0.45 -2.67
N ARG A 608 -30.57 -0.42 -2.30
CA ARG A 608 -31.15 -1.40 -1.38
C ARG A 608 -30.99 -2.84 -1.88
N GLN A 609 -31.22 -3.09 -3.16
CA GLN A 609 -31.03 -4.42 -3.76
C GLN A 609 -29.57 -4.87 -3.71
N VAL A 610 -28.62 -3.95 -3.94
CA VAL A 610 -27.19 -4.24 -3.79
C VAL A 610 -26.87 -4.64 -2.36
N TRP A 611 -27.30 -3.85 -1.38
CA TRP A 611 -27.10 -4.16 0.05
C TRP A 611 -27.73 -5.49 0.47
N GLU A 612 -28.93 -5.81 -0.03
CA GLU A 612 -29.60 -7.09 0.23
C GLU A 612 -28.82 -8.26 -0.40
N SER A 613 -28.27 -8.08 -1.61
CA SER A 613 -27.43 -9.09 -2.26
C SER A 613 -26.10 -9.33 -1.56
N GLU A 614 -25.46 -8.26 -1.06
CA GLU A 614 -24.22 -8.36 -0.28
C GLU A 614 -24.46 -9.04 1.06
N ARG A 615 -25.56 -8.70 1.76
CA ARG A 615 -25.95 -9.38 3.00
C ARG A 615 -26.14 -10.88 2.76
N ALA A 616 -26.87 -11.27 1.71
CA ALA A 616 -27.07 -12.67 1.37
C ALA A 616 -25.75 -13.39 1.03
N ALA A 617 -24.81 -12.72 0.36
CA ALA A 617 -23.48 -13.27 0.08
C ALA A 617 -22.65 -13.48 1.36
N TRP A 618 -22.76 -12.56 2.33
CA TRP A 618 -22.14 -12.71 3.65
C TRP A 618 -22.72 -13.89 4.43
N GLU A 619 -24.05 -14.01 4.49
CA GLU A 619 -24.72 -15.14 5.13
C GLU A 619 -24.34 -16.48 4.49
N ALA A 620 -24.19 -16.52 3.16
CA ALA A 620 -23.74 -17.73 2.45
C ALA A 620 -22.29 -18.11 2.82
N ARG A 621 -21.39 -17.12 2.98
CA ARG A 621 -20.00 -17.37 3.40
C ARG A 621 -19.94 -17.84 4.85
N GLU A 622 -20.71 -17.23 5.73
CA GLU A 622 -20.81 -17.62 7.13
C GLU A 622 -21.31 -19.06 7.27
N ASN A 623 -22.38 -19.42 6.55
CA ASN A 623 -22.88 -20.80 6.52
C ASN A 623 -21.86 -21.79 5.95
N SER A 624 -21.09 -21.41 4.93
CA SER A 624 -20.00 -22.23 4.42
C SER A 624 -18.89 -22.44 5.45
N PHE A 625 -18.57 -21.41 6.24
CA PHE A 625 -17.57 -21.49 7.30
C PHE A 625 -18.06 -22.40 8.44
N LEU A 626 -19.30 -22.22 8.89
CA LEU A 626 -19.93 -23.07 9.91
C LEU A 626 -19.96 -24.54 9.48
N SER A 627 -20.34 -24.82 8.23
CA SER A 627 -20.35 -26.20 7.71
C SER A 627 -18.95 -26.83 7.69
N LYS A 628 -17.91 -26.07 7.33
CA LYS A 628 -16.52 -26.53 7.41
C LYS A 628 -16.07 -26.77 8.85
N HIS A 629 -16.46 -25.89 9.76
CA HIS A 629 -16.15 -26.02 11.19
C HIS A 629 -16.78 -27.30 11.77
N GLU A 630 -18.07 -27.52 11.52
CA GLU A 630 -18.75 -28.76 11.92
C GLU A 630 -18.09 -30.00 11.32
N GLN A 631 -17.62 -29.95 10.08
CA GLN A 631 -16.92 -31.07 9.46
C GLN A 631 -15.60 -31.38 10.18
N LEU A 632 -14.82 -30.35 10.50
CA LEU A 632 -13.59 -30.49 11.27
C LEU A 632 -13.85 -31.05 12.68
N GLU A 633 -14.93 -30.65 13.33
CA GLU A 633 -15.32 -31.22 14.62
C GLU A 633 -15.65 -32.71 14.52
N ARG A 634 -16.38 -33.13 13.46
CA ARG A 634 -16.66 -34.55 13.20
C ARG A 634 -15.36 -35.33 12.95
N ASP A 635 -14.47 -34.80 12.12
CA ASP A 635 -13.18 -35.45 11.81
C ASP A 635 -12.30 -35.57 13.06
N HIS A 636 -12.28 -34.53 13.91
CA HIS A 636 -11.56 -34.56 15.19
C HIS A 636 -12.14 -35.59 16.16
N GLN A 637 -13.47 -35.74 16.22
CA GLN A 637 -14.12 -36.78 17.01
C GLN A 637 -13.78 -38.17 16.48
N ALA A 638 -13.82 -38.38 15.17
CA ALA A 638 -13.46 -39.66 14.54
C ALA A 638 -11.99 -40.04 14.84
N LEU A 639 -11.05 -39.10 14.70
CA LEU A 639 -9.65 -39.33 15.04
C LEU A 639 -9.46 -39.65 16.54
N LYS A 640 -10.24 -39.02 17.41
CA LYS A 640 -10.22 -39.31 18.85
C LYS A 640 -10.72 -40.72 19.14
N GLU A 641 -11.76 -41.17 18.46
CA GLU A 641 -12.26 -42.54 18.54
C GLU A 641 -11.26 -43.56 17.98
N GLU A 642 -10.63 -43.28 16.85
CA GLU A 642 -9.54 -44.10 16.30
C GLU A 642 -8.34 -44.20 17.26
N LEU A 643 -7.96 -43.09 17.88
CA LEU A 643 -6.93 -43.06 18.91
C LEU A 643 -7.32 -43.92 20.13
N GLU A 644 -8.56 -43.85 20.57
CA GLU A 644 -9.02 -44.66 21.70
C GLU A 644 -9.14 -46.15 21.35
N ASN A 645 -9.54 -46.45 20.12
CA ASN A 645 -9.57 -47.81 19.56
C ASN A 645 -8.15 -48.38 19.45
N THR A 646 -7.18 -47.61 18.95
CA THR A 646 -5.77 -48.04 18.87
C THR A 646 -5.16 -48.20 20.26
N LYS A 647 -5.41 -47.29 21.21
CA LYS A 647 -5.03 -47.48 22.63
C LYS A 647 -5.63 -48.76 23.21
N SER A 648 -6.91 -49.02 22.96
CA SER A 648 -7.59 -50.24 23.41
C SER A 648 -6.98 -51.50 22.79
N LEU A 649 -6.65 -51.48 21.51
CA LEU A 649 -5.96 -52.58 20.82
C LEU A 649 -4.56 -52.81 21.37
N MET A 650 -3.77 -51.74 21.58
CA MET A 650 -2.45 -51.83 22.21
C MET A 650 -2.54 -52.39 23.63
N HIS A 651 -3.56 -52.00 24.40
CA HIS A 651 -3.78 -52.53 25.74
C HIS A 651 -4.15 -54.03 25.70
N LYS A 652 -5.04 -54.45 24.79
CA LYS A 652 -5.39 -55.87 24.56
C LYS A 652 -4.21 -56.70 24.08
N ALA A 653 -3.31 -56.12 23.29
CA ALA A 653 -2.07 -56.75 22.83
C ALA A 653 -0.95 -56.79 23.89
N GLY A 654 -1.20 -56.29 25.11
CA GLY A 654 -0.19 -56.24 26.19
C GLY A 654 0.90 -55.19 25.99
N LEU A 655 0.77 -54.30 25.01
CA LEU A 655 1.70 -53.22 24.68
C LEU A 655 1.29 -51.87 25.31
N GLY A 656 0.22 -51.83 26.12
CA GLY A 656 -0.21 -50.62 26.81
C GLY A 656 0.79 -50.15 27.84
N ILE A 657 1.60 -49.15 27.48
CA ILE A 657 2.57 -48.54 28.40
C ILE A 657 1.81 -47.74 29.47
N ARG A 658 1.73 -48.27 30.69
CA ARG A 658 1.30 -47.50 31.87
C ARG A 658 2.51 -46.68 32.34
N LEU A 659 2.64 -45.44 31.86
CA LEU A 659 3.65 -44.53 32.39
C LEU A 659 3.19 -44.06 33.78
N PRO A 660 3.94 -44.35 34.87
CA PRO A 660 3.65 -43.75 36.16
C PRO A 660 3.90 -42.24 36.06
N VAL A 661 2.91 -41.44 36.46
CA VAL A 661 2.90 -39.96 36.43
C VAL A 661 4.12 -39.33 37.15
N ARG A 662 4.84 -40.10 37.97
CA ARG A 662 6.10 -39.67 38.61
C ARG A 662 7.27 -39.43 37.66
N ASN A 663 7.20 -39.84 36.39
CA ASN A 663 8.30 -39.68 35.43
C ASN A 663 7.99 -38.73 34.26
N VAL A 664 6.87 -38.00 34.28
CA VAL A 664 6.58 -36.99 33.25
C VAL A 664 7.03 -35.63 33.76
N ARG A 665 8.23 -35.20 33.35
CA ARG A 665 8.66 -33.81 33.44
C ARG A 665 8.22 -33.11 32.15
N GLU A 666 7.67 -31.91 32.26
CA GLU A 666 7.36 -31.07 31.10
C GLU A 666 8.63 -30.83 30.28
N LEU A 667 8.56 -31.10 28.97
CA LEU A 667 9.65 -30.85 28.04
C LEU A 667 9.73 -29.34 27.81
N THR A 668 10.85 -28.73 28.19
CA THR A 668 11.18 -27.35 27.83
C THR A 668 11.71 -27.30 26.39
N GLU A 669 11.55 -26.18 25.69
CA GLU A 669 11.97 -25.98 24.28
C GLU A 669 13.39 -26.49 23.96
N GLY A 670 14.32 -26.44 24.93
CA GLY A 670 15.69 -26.94 24.75
C GLY A 670 15.85 -28.47 24.62
N ASP A 671 14.85 -29.27 25.00
CA ASP A 671 14.94 -30.74 24.93
C ASP A 671 14.56 -31.31 23.55
N VAL A 672 13.90 -30.51 22.70
CA VAL A 672 13.47 -30.90 21.36
C VAL A 672 14.66 -30.94 20.39
N ASP A 673 15.64 -30.05 20.57
CA ASP A 673 16.81 -29.93 19.70
C ASP A 673 17.84 -31.07 19.87
N GLN A 674 17.91 -31.69 21.05
CA GLN A 674 18.89 -32.77 21.30
C GLN A 674 18.51 -34.12 20.67
N ARG A 675 17.25 -34.32 20.24
CA ARG A 675 16.84 -35.58 19.60
C ARG A 675 17.08 -35.63 18.08
N CYS A 676 17.39 -34.51 17.45
CA CYS A 676 17.71 -34.46 16.02
C CYS A 676 19.18 -34.75 15.69
N SER A 677 20.05 -34.92 16.69
CA SER A 677 21.51 -35.05 16.48
C SER A 677 22.12 -36.36 17.03
N GLN A 678 21.45 -37.49 16.82
CA GLN A 678 22.12 -38.81 16.92
C GLN A 678 22.03 -39.58 15.60
N PRO A 679 23.18 -39.96 14.98
CA PRO A 679 23.18 -40.86 13.84
C PRO A 679 22.87 -42.29 14.30
N TYR A 680 21.89 -42.91 13.65
CA TYR A 680 21.51 -44.31 13.83
C TYR A 680 22.71 -45.26 13.67
N PRO A 681 22.89 -46.29 14.53
CA PRO A 681 23.87 -47.32 14.29
C PRO A 681 23.35 -48.30 13.22
N SER A 682 24.21 -48.58 12.25
CA SER A 682 24.04 -49.56 11.18
C SER A 682 23.60 -50.93 11.73
N SER A 683 22.45 -51.41 11.26
CA SER A 683 21.94 -52.75 11.56
C SER A 683 22.61 -53.76 10.64
N ARG A 684 23.48 -54.60 11.24
CA ARG A 684 24.01 -55.84 10.68
C ARG A 684 22.87 -56.82 10.34
N GLY A 685 23.12 -57.67 9.33
CA GLY A 685 22.35 -58.88 9.00
C GLY A 685 22.18 -59.83 10.20
N GLU A 686 21.30 -60.82 10.18
CA GLU A 686 21.14 -62.01 9.31
C GLU A 686 19.92 -62.79 9.87
N PRO A 687 19.47 -63.96 9.33
CA PRO A 687 19.96 -64.76 8.21
C PRO A 687 19.01 -64.90 7.02
#